data_AF-A0A063Y7C8-F1
#
_entry.id   AF-A0A063Y7C8-F1
#
_cell.length_a   1.000
_cell.length_b   1.000
_cell.length_c   1.000
_cell.angle_alpha   90.00
_cell.angle_beta   90.00
_cell.angle_gamma   90.00
#
_symmetry.space_group_name_H-M   'P 1'
#
loop_
_entity.id
_entity.type
_entity.pdbx_description
1 polymer ?
#
loop_
_entity_poly.entity_id
_entity_poly.type
_entity_poly.pdbx_seq_one_letter_code
_entity_poly.pdbx_strand_id
1 'polypeptide(L)'
;MFAAHSVILIILVYVLLLFGLALWVERRTRYRSSSVMPGWVYALSLAVFFTSWTFYGSVGFAVHSGMLFLGIYIGALLSVIFWWVTLRRMVAVKEVFRITSIADFISTRYRRSQRIAALVTLLALSGIAPYISLQLTAVVSSFSIITGSHESEAWDMTGMLVMLMMLVFTIMFGIRRLDPTERHSGMIAVLVAECLVKLVALVVVGIFILRAVFGDMSSLMETLSHEEMLYLTEFRQPSHSGLMWTTLIVLGFAAVQFLPRQFHVSVVESSDQRHIKTAMWMFPLYLVVINLFVIPIAAAGLKLGLPLASADFFVLKVPQYLGHDMMTLLAFIGGFAAATGMIIISTMTLATMTSNHLVLPVCEKVGFLEPLQGYLLQVRWVIAALILTSSYVLAMVLSNSYILAAMGLISFVAILQLAPPVLIGMFWRHGNSMGAMTGLLAGYLLWGWTLIIPSMIAEGWLPESIMVTGPFGIAWLRPEAFLGIDFLPPLVHSVFWSMLFNVLFYLLGSWFYHPQKHERALTREFMAAMLSRGKIAGKARPTGLDAYIALEPKLVEANDLLVRYLGADKAEEAVLRITDDLQVSGKPYLTIIELMEFHRMLEHVLAGSIGSASAHTAMEERITYTEREAADLKALYSHIVNELQGQVRADQAEEGTLGGYQFLDQMQSQLDEMEATISEQKTRISELESRLEARYEEIFKHRMEAQKLRVENESLRRRLVDETD
;
A
#
# COMPACT_ATOMS: atom_id res chain seq x y z
N MET A 1 -34.79 -19.01 5.64
CA MET A 1 -34.16 -20.34 5.80
C MET A 1 -33.51 -20.45 7.17
N PHE A 2 -32.69 -19.46 7.55
CA PHE A 2 -32.25 -19.29 8.93
C PHE A 2 -32.99 -18.10 9.58
N ALA A 3 -33.20 -18.15 10.88
CA ALA A 3 -33.68 -16.98 11.60
C ALA A 3 -32.58 -15.91 11.67
N ALA A 4 -32.95 -14.63 11.55
CA ALA A 4 -32.00 -13.52 11.50
C ALA A 4 -31.05 -13.50 12.71
N HIS A 5 -31.55 -13.78 13.92
CA HIS A 5 -30.74 -13.85 15.14
C HIS A 5 -29.67 -14.95 15.09
N SER A 6 -29.96 -16.09 14.46
CA SER A 6 -28.99 -17.19 14.30
C SER A 6 -27.86 -16.80 13.37
N VAL A 7 -28.17 -16.12 12.26
CA VAL A 7 -27.16 -15.63 11.31
C VAL A 7 -26.28 -14.57 11.99
N ILE A 8 -26.88 -13.62 12.71
CA ILE A 8 -26.15 -12.61 13.48
C ILE A 8 -25.23 -13.26 14.52
N LEU A 9 -25.71 -14.27 15.24
CA LEU A 9 -24.90 -15.02 16.21
C LEU A 9 -23.70 -15.71 15.54
N ILE A 10 -23.91 -16.33 14.37
CA ILE A 10 -22.82 -16.97 13.60
C ILE A 10 -21.79 -15.93 13.18
N ILE A 11 -22.21 -14.77 12.69
CA ILE A 11 -21.29 -13.69 12.32
C ILE A 11 -20.53 -13.20 13.54
N LEU A 12 -21.21 -13.01 14.68
CA LEU A 12 -20.57 -12.57 15.92
C LEU A 12 -19.50 -13.57 16.38
N VAL A 13 -19.81 -14.87 16.37
CA VAL A 13 -18.85 -15.94 16.69
C VAL A 13 -17.68 -15.93 15.71
N TYR A 14 -17.96 -15.82 14.40
CA TYR A 14 -16.93 -15.74 13.37
C TYR A 14 -15.96 -14.58 13.63
N VAL A 15 -16.48 -13.39 13.92
CA VAL A 15 -15.62 -12.23 14.17
C VAL A 15 -14.89 -12.32 15.51
N LEU A 16 -15.51 -12.89 16.55
CA LEU A 16 -14.83 -13.16 17.82
C LEU A 16 -13.66 -14.13 17.64
N LEU A 17 -13.78 -15.13 16.75
CA LEU A 17 -12.68 -16.03 16.42
C LEU A 17 -11.55 -15.29 15.69
N LEU A 18 -11.87 -14.42 14.73
CA LEU A 18 -10.87 -13.56 14.08
C LEU A 18 -10.18 -12.63 15.09
N PHE A 19 -10.94 -12.06 16.02
CA PHE A 19 -10.41 -11.22 17.09
C PHE A 19 -9.48 -11.99 18.03
N GLY A 20 -9.89 -13.19 18.44
CA GLY A 20 -9.05 -14.11 19.23
C GLY A 20 -7.75 -14.46 18.52
N LEU A 21 -7.81 -14.72 17.20
CA LEU A 21 -6.63 -14.97 16.38
C LEU A 21 -5.69 -13.75 16.34
N ALA A 22 -6.23 -12.55 16.12
CA ALA A 22 -5.45 -11.31 16.11
C ALA A 22 -4.71 -11.10 17.44
N LEU A 23 -5.42 -11.24 18.56
CA LEU A 23 -4.85 -11.11 19.90
C LEU A 23 -3.78 -12.17 20.18
N TRP A 24 -4.00 -13.41 19.74
CA TRP A 24 -3.04 -14.49 19.92
C TRP A 24 -1.74 -14.23 19.16
N VAL A 25 -1.83 -13.79 17.90
CA VAL A 25 -0.65 -13.43 17.09
C VAL A 25 0.06 -12.20 17.66
N GLU A 26 -0.68 -11.18 18.10
CA GLU A 26 -0.10 -9.98 18.70
C GLU A 26 0.66 -10.30 19.99
N ARG A 27 0.09 -11.12 20.88
CA ARG A 27 0.79 -11.56 22.10
C ARG A 27 2.08 -12.31 21.77
N ARG A 28 2.04 -13.25 20.82
CA ARG A 28 3.19 -14.07 20.46
C ARG A 28 4.32 -13.28 19.79
N THR A 29 3.97 -12.25 19.03
CA THR A 29 4.95 -11.38 18.37
C THR A 29 5.62 -10.41 19.34
N ARG A 30 4.92 -9.93 20.39
CA ARG A 30 5.54 -9.10 21.45
C ARG A 30 6.67 -9.80 22.21
N TYR A 31 6.57 -11.11 22.43
CA TYR A 31 7.61 -11.87 23.15
C TYR A 31 8.80 -12.29 22.27
N ARG A 32 8.75 -12.07 20.95
CA ARG A 32 9.77 -12.53 20.01
C ARG A 32 10.42 -11.33 19.34
N SER A 33 11.53 -10.87 19.91
CA SER A 33 12.30 -9.64 19.55
C SER A 33 12.67 -9.48 18.06
N SER A 34 12.57 -10.54 17.25
CA SER A 34 12.94 -10.55 15.82
C SER A 34 11.94 -11.26 14.90
N SER A 35 10.63 -11.16 15.14
CA SER A 35 9.63 -11.88 14.33
C SER A 35 9.49 -11.26 12.92
N VAL A 36 10.39 -11.62 12.01
CA VAL A 36 10.25 -11.43 10.56
C VAL A 36 8.98 -12.18 10.13
N MET A 37 8.03 -11.47 9.53
CA MET A 37 6.80 -12.07 9.02
C MET A 37 7.15 -13.11 7.94
N PRO A 38 6.64 -14.34 7.98
CA PRO A 38 6.93 -15.30 6.92
C PRO A 38 6.44 -14.81 5.55
N GLY A 39 7.21 -15.06 4.49
CA GLY A 39 6.87 -14.60 3.13
C GLY A 39 5.52 -15.13 2.60
N TRP A 40 5.06 -16.29 3.07
CA TRP A 40 3.75 -16.83 2.69
C TRP A 40 2.58 -16.09 3.35
N VAL A 41 2.76 -15.56 4.56
CA VAL A 41 1.76 -14.73 5.27
C VAL A 41 1.59 -13.41 4.51
N TYR A 42 2.70 -12.78 4.13
CA TYR A 42 2.70 -11.61 3.26
C TYR A 42 2.04 -11.89 1.91
N ALA A 43 2.35 -13.02 1.27
CA ALA A 43 1.75 -13.36 -0.02
C ALA A 43 0.22 -13.58 0.07
N LEU A 44 -0.27 -14.23 1.12
CA LEU A 44 -1.70 -14.44 1.33
C LEU A 44 -2.43 -13.16 1.77
N SER A 45 -1.77 -12.24 2.46
CA SER A 45 -2.39 -10.96 2.84
C SER A 45 -2.74 -10.13 1.61
N LEU A 46 -1.92 -10.20 0.54
CA LEU A 46 -2.22 -9.58 -0.75
C LEU A 46 -3.50 -10.12 -1.42
N ALA A 47 -3.95 -11.33 -1.07
CA ALA A 47 -5.20 -11.89 -1.57
C ALA A 47 -6.46 -11.17 -1.05
N VAL A 48 -6.31 -10.12 -0.23
CA VAL A 48 -7.38 -9.13 0.01
C VAL A 48 -7.87 -8.45 -1.28
N PHE A 49 -7.09 -8.52 -2.36
CA PHE A 49 -7.54 -8.10 -3.69
C PHE A 49 -8.83 -8.82 -4.14
N PHE A 50 -8.99 -10.09 -3.77
CA PHE A 50 -10.16 -10.90 -4.14
C PHE A 50 -11.31 -10.64 -3.16
N THR A 51 -12.12 -9.63 -3.46
CA THR A 51 -13.19 -9.14 -2.57
C THR A 51 -14.52 -9.89 -2.79
N SER A 52 -15.62 -9.41 -2.19
CA SER A 52 -16.96 -9.95 -2.50
C SER A 52 -17.31 -9.84 -3.99
N TRP A 53 -16.66 -8.93 -4.73
CA TRP A 53 -16.74 -8.91 -6.18
C TRP A 53 -16.21 -10.18 -6.84
N THR A 54 -15.08 -10.71 -6.37
CA THR A 54 -14.55 -11.98 -6.90
C THR A 54 -15.44 -13.13 -6.50
N PHE A 55 -15.93 -13.11 -5.26
CA PHE A 55 -16.71 -14.21 -4.70
C PHE A 55 -18.13 -14.28 -5.30
N TYR A 56 -18.82 -13.14 -5.43
CA TYR A 56 -20.18 -13.04 -5.96
C TYR A 56 -20.20 -12.44 -7.37
N GLY A 57 -19.75 -11.19 -7.50
CA GLY A 57 -19.88 -10.40 -8.74
C GLY A 57 -19.22 -11.02 -9.98
N SER A 58 -18.18 -11.83 -9.85
CA SER A 58 -17.52 -12.46 -11.02
C SER A 58 -18.39 -13.53 -11.67
N VAL A 59 -19.25 -14.19 -10.88
CA VAL A 59 -20.23 -15.14 -11.41
C VAL A 59 -21.31 -14.40 -12.19
N GLY A 60 -21.84 -13.29 -11.66
CA GLY A 60 -22.80 -12.46 -12.40
C GLY A 60 -22.19 -11.80 -13.64
N PHE A 61 -20.95 -11.31 -13.54
CA PHE A 61 -20.19 -10.81 -14.70
C PHE A 61 -20.08 -11.90 -15.77
N ALA A 62 -19.72 -13.13 -15.40
CA ALA A 62 -19.64 -14.24 -16.34
C ALA A 62 -20.99 -14.54 -17.00
N VAL A 63 -22.08 -14.52 -16.24
CA VAL A 63 -23.45 -14.70 -16.76
C VAL A 63 -23.83 -13.60 -17.77
N HIS A 64 -23.46 -12.35 -17.53
CA HIS A 64 -23.84 -11.23 -18.41
C HIS A 64 -22.89 -10.99 -19.59
N SER A 65 -21.61 -11.35 -19.46
CA SER A 65 -20.56 -10.94 -20.40
C SER A 65 -19.58 -12.06 -20.77
N GLY A 66 -19.89 -13.30 -20.41
CA GLY A 66 -19.05 -14.47 -20.71
C GLY A 66 -17.65 -14.33 -20.11
N MET A 67 -16.61 -14.68 -20.86
CA MET A 67 -15.23 -14.65 -20.37
C MET A 67 -14.65 -13.26 -20.09
N LEU A 68 -15.33 -12.15 -20.41
CA LEU A 68 -14.81 -10.79 -20.18
C LEU A 68 -14.40 -10.52 -18.73
N PHE A 69 -15.01 -11.20 -17.75
CA PHE A 69 -14.64 -11.08 -16.34
C PHE A 69 -13.15 -11.42 -16.09
N LEU A 70 -12.57 -12.31 -16.89
CA LEU A 70 -11.15 -12.69 -16.81
C LEU A 70 -10.22 -11.53 -17.15
N GLY A 71 -10.66 -10.50 -17.89
CA GLY A 71 -9.84 -9.36 -18.26
C GLY A 71 -9.19 -8.68 -17.05
N ILE A 72 -9.95 -8.48 -15.97
CA ILE A 72 -9.45 -7.89 -14.71
C ILE A 72 -8.37 -8.80 -14.08
N TYR A 73 -8.58 -10.10 -14.11
CA TYR A 73 -7.66 -11.08 -13.53
C TYR A 73 -6.38 -11.26 -14.36
N ILE A 74 -6.47 -11.18 -15.70
CA ILE A 74 -5.30 -11.13 -16.58
C ILE A 74 -4.50 -9.85 -16.32
N GLY A 75 -5.18 -8.71 -16.15
CA GLY A 75 -4.55 -7.47 -15.71
C GLY A 75 -3.82 -7.60 -14.38
N ALA A 76 -4.44 -8.26 -13.40
CA ALA A 76 -3.85 -8.55 -12.11
C ALA A 76 -2.59 -9.43 -12.24
N LEU A 77 -2.63 -10.50 -13.06
CA LEU A 77 -1.47 -11.33 -13.35
C LEU A 77 -0.34 -10.54 -14.01
N LEU A 78 -0.67 -9.65 -14.95
CA LEU A 78 0.31 -8.77 -15.57
C LEU A 78 0.98 -7.88 -14.53
N SER A 79 0.21 -7.29 -13.61
CA SER A 79 0.74 -6.49 -12.50
C SER A 79 1.75 -7.26 -11.66
N VAL A 80 1.44 -8.52 -11.34
CA VAL A 80 2.33 -9.42 -10.59
C VAL A 80 3.66 -9.64 -11.30
N ILE A 81 3.65 -9.83 -12.62
CA ILE A 81 4.88 -9.98 -13.42
C ILE A 81 5.78 -8.74 -13.27
N PHE A 82 5.18 -7.56 -13.22
CA PHE A 82 5.90 -6.29 -13.06
C PHE A 82 6.30 -5.97 -11.61
N TRP A 83 5.81 -6.68 -10.59
CA TRP A 83 6.11 -6.38 -9.18
C TRP A 83 7.60 -6.38 -8.83
N TRP A 84 8.41 -7.21 -9.50
CA TRP A 84 9.85 -7.18 -9.29
C TRP A 84 10.48 -5.83 -9.64
N VAL A 85 9.87 -5.10 -10.57
CA VAL A 85 10.31 -3.78 -11.02
C VAL A 85 9.56 -2.67 -10.29
N THR A 86 8.23 -2.74 -10.19
CA THR A 86 7.39 -1.68 -9.61
C THR A 86 7.34 -1.79 -8.08
N LEU A 87 6.77 -2.86 -7.56
CA LEU A 87 6.52 -3.03 -6.12
C LEU A 87 7.82 -3.02 -5.31
N ARG A 88 8.88 -3.67 -5.80
CA ARG A 88 10.20 -3.65 -5.15
C ARG A 88 10.74 -2.23 -4.98
N ARG A 89 10.61 -1.38 -6.00
CA ARG A 89 11.03 0.02 -5.91
C ARG A 89 10.18 0.79 -4.92
N MET A 90 8.86 0.57 -4.92
CA MET A 90 7.97 1.22 -3.95
C MET A 90 8.33 0.88 -2.50
N VAL A 91 8.60 -0.41 -2.21
CA VAL A 91 9.05 -0.86 -0.88
C VAL A 91 10.39 -0.23 -0.49
N ALA A 92 11.35 -0.14 -1.43
CA ALA A 92 12.63 0.50 -1.16
C ALA A 92 12.50 1.99 -0.82
N VAL A 93 11.64 2.74 -1.53
CA VAL A 93 11.36 4.14 -1.19
C VAL A 93 10.69 4.24 0.19
N LYS A 94 9.75 3.34 0.50
CA LYS A 94 9.09 3.31 1.82
C LYS A 94 10.08 3.11 2.97
N GLU A 95 11.10 2.29 2.80
CA GLU A 95 12.15 2.10 3.81
C GLU A 95 12.95 3.38 4.09
N VAL A 96 13.21 4.19 3.05
CA VAL A 96 13.98 5.44 3.17
C VAL A 96 13.13 6.61 3.67
N PHE A 97 11.91 6.76 3.15
CA PHE A 97 11.06 7.94 3.37
C PHE A 97 9.88 7.71 4.33
N ARG A 98 9.74 6.51 4.94
CA ARG A 98 8.64 6.16 5.86
C ARG A 98 7.25 6.44 5.28
N ILE A 99 7.07 6.06 4.01
CA ILE A 99 5.82 6.27 3.30
C ILE A 99 4.69 5.50 3.99
N THR A 100 3.62 6.20 4.35
CA THR A 100 2.46 5.64 5.05
C THR A 100 1.27 5.36 4.13
N SER A 101 1.25 5.96 2.94
CA SER A 101 0.14 5.86 1.98
C SER A 101 0.57 6.08 0.53
N ILE A 102 -0.32 5.81 -0.43
CA ILE A 102 -0.07 6.13 -1.84
C ILE A 102 -0.03 7.65 -2.09
N ALA A 103 -0.78 8.44 -1.31
CA ALA A 103 -0.71 9.90 -1.38
C ALA A 103 0.66 10.41 -0.95
N ASP A 104 1.23 9.84 0.12
CA ASP A 104 2.62 10.10 0.54
C ASP A 104 3.62 9.70 -0.53
N PHE A 105 3.43 8.55 -1.17
CA PHE A 105 4.33 8.08 -2.23
C PHE A 105 4.40 9.09 -3.38
N ILE A 106 3.24 9.53 -3.86
CA ILE A 106 3.13 10.51 -4.94
C ILE A 106 3.67 11.87 -4.47
N SER A 107 3.25 12.37 -3.31
CA SER A 107 3.69 13.69 -2.82
C SER A 107 5.20 13.74 -2.61
N THR A 108 5.82 12.68 -2.07
CA THR A 108 7.27 12.58 -1.85
C THR A 108 8.03 12.65 -3.17
N ARG A 109 7.50 12.06 -4.25
CA ARG A 109 8.11 12.19 -5.59
C ARG A 109 8.03 13.62 -6.12
N TYR A 110 6.99 14.37 -5.77
CA TYR A 110 6.68 15.70 -6.32
C TYR A 110 6.76 16.80 -5.25
N ARG A 111 7.98 17.06 -4.76
CA ARG A 111 8.32 18.16 -3.83
C ARG A 111 7.68 18.05 -2.43
N ARG A 112 7.36 16.85 -1.96
CA ARG A 112 6.60 16.64 -0.70
C ARG A 112 5.36 17.54 -0.62
N SER A 113 4.70 17.76 -1.75
CA SER A 113 3.65 18.77 -1.86
C SER A 113 2.37 18.32 -1.14
N GLN A 114 1.99 19.07 -0.09
CA GLN A 114 0.75 18.84 0.64
C GLN A 114 -0.49 18.94 -0.26
N ARG A 115 -0.48 19.82 -1.26
CA ARG A 115 -1.59 19.97 -2.21
C ARG A 115 -1.79 18.72 -3.06
N ILE A 116 -0.70 18.07 -3.47
CA ILE A 116 -0.77 16.82 -4.25
C ILE A 116 -1.25 15.68 -3.35
N ALA A 117 -0.75 15.58 -2.11
CA ALA A 117 -1.20 14.58 -1.16
C ALA A 117 -2.71 14.71 -0.85
N ALA A 118 -3.18 15.95 -0.62
CA ALA A 118 -4.59 16.26 -0.41
C ALA A 118 -5.43 15.92 -1.65
N LEU A 119 -4.99 16.30 -2.85
CA LEU A 119 -5.68 15.97 -4.10
C LEU A 119 -5.84 14.45 -4.24
N VAL A 120 -4.74 13.70 -4.18
CA VAL A 120 -4.76 12.22 -4.30
C VAL A 120 -5.69 11.59 -3.26
N THR A 121 -5.69 12.12 -2.04
CA THR A 121 -6.58 11.65 -0.96
C THR A 121 -8.04 11.89 -1.29
N LEU A 122 -8.40 13.08 -1.79
CA LEU A 122 -9.75 13.36 -2.24
C LEU A 122 -10.15 12.44 -3.39
N LEU A 123 -9.29 12.25 -4.39
CA LEU A 123 -9.57 11.37 -5.53
C LEU A 123 -9.79 9.92 -5.08
N ALA A 124 -9.00 9.44 -4.12
CA ALA A 124 -9.11 8.11 -3.56
C ALA A 124 -10.40 7.94 -2.73
N LEU A 125 -10.76 8.95 -1.94
CA LEU A 125 -11.96 8.95 -1.10
C LEU A 125 -13.23 8.80 -1.94
N SER A 126 -13.41 9.66 -2.94
CA SER A 126 -14.56 9.62 -3.84
C SER A 126 -14.51 8.46 -4.83
N GLY A 127 -13.32 8.00 -5.24
CA GLY A 127 -13.17 6.85 -6.11
C GLY A 127 -13.47 5.51 -5.44
N ILE A 128 -13.23 5.37 -4.13
CA ILE A 128 -13.41 4.09 -3.40
C ILE A 128 -14.74 4.01 -2.68
N ALA A 129 -15.40 5.14 -2.37
CA ALA A 129 -16.72 5.13 -1.74
C ALA A 129 -17.76 4.27 -2.49
N PRO A 130 -17.90 4.32 -3.83
CA PRO A 130 -18.79 3.42 -4.56
C PRO A 130 -18.39 1.94 -4.42
N TYR A 131 -17.09 1.67 -4.31
CA TYR A 131 -16.58 0.32 -4.11
C TYR A 131 -16.84 -0.21 -2.69
N ILE A 132 -16.85 0.64 -1.66
CA ILE A 132 -17.27 0.26 -0.30
C ILE A 132 -18.77 0.04 -0.24
N SER A 133 -19.56 0.92 -0.87
CA SER A 133 -21.01 0.78 -1.05
C SER A 133 -21.38 -0.58 -1.65
N LEU A 134 -20.67 -0.97 -2.72
CA LEU A 134 -20.77 -2.27 -3.35
C LEU A 134 -20.53 -3.44 -2.38
N GLN A 135 -19.52 -3.37 -1.51
CA GLN A 135 -19.27 -4.44 -0.54
C GLN A 135 -20.37 -4.51 0.52
N LEU A 136 -20.86 -3.37 1.00
CA LEU A 136 -21.99 -3.32 1.94
C LEU A 136 -23.24 -3.94 1.31
N THR A 137 -23.52 -3.62 0.05
CA THR A 137 -24.59 -4.22 -0.75
C THR A 137 -24.47 -5.74 -0.82
N ALA A 138 -23.27 -6.26 -1.07
CA ALA A 138 -23.03 -7.70 -1.09
C ALA A 138 -23.35 -8.37 0.26
N VAL A 139 -22.98 -7.74 1.38
CA VAL A 139 -23.26 -8.27 2.73
C VAL A 139 -24.75 -8.20 3.05
N VAL A 140 -25.41 -7.06 2.82
CA VAL A 140 -26.84 -6.89 3.11
C VAL A 140 -27.69 -7.82 2.25
N SER A 141 -27.39 -7.94 0.95
CA SER A 141 -28.14 -8.80 0.04
C SER A 141 -27.90 -10.28 0.31
N SER A 142 -26.67 -10.71 0.62
CA SER A 142 -26.43 -12.11 1.02
C SER A 142 -27.14 -12.46 2.34
N PHE A 143 -27.25 -11.49 3.25
CA PHE A 143 -28.02 -11.64 4.50
C PHE A 143 -29.53 -11.74 4.26
N SER A 144 -30.10 -10.91 3.37
CA SER A 144 -31.52 -10.99 3.03
C SER A 144 -31.86 -12.32 2.37
N ILE A 145 -30.99 -12.81 1.47
CA ILE A 145 -31.17 -14.10 0.79
C ILE A 145 -31.21 -15.27 1.78
N ILE A 146 -30.32 -15.31 2.79
CA ILE A 146 -30.25 -16.43 3.74
C ILE A 146 -31.38 -16.41 4.80
N THR A 147 -31.83 -15.21 5.18
CA THR A 147 -32.93 -15.03 6.13
C THR A 147 -34.29 -15.14 5.47
N GLY A 148 -34.40 -14.81 4.18
CA GLY A 148 -35.66 -14.73 3.44
C GLY A 148 -36.43 -13.44 3.70
N SER A 149 -35.76 -12.37 4.15
CA SER A 149 -36.38 -11.05 4.34
C SER A 149 -36.52 -10.31 3.00
N HIS A 150 -37.52 -9.42 2.90
CA HIS A 150 -37.68 -8.56 1.73
C HIS A 150 -36.54 -7.53 1.66
N GLU A 151 -36.00 -7.28 0.46
CA GLU A 151 -34.84 -6.38 0.26
C GLU A 151 -35.08 -4.97 0.83
N SER A 152 -36.31 -4.45 0.75
CA SER A 152 -36.66 -3.11 1.28
C SER A 152 -36.56 -3.03 2.81
N GLU A 153 -36.85 -4.11 3.54
CA GLU A 153 -36.67 -4.19 5.00
C GLU A 153 -35.20 -4.47 5.39
N ALA A 154 -34.42 -5.08 4.49
CA ALA A 154 -33.03 -5.42 4.73
C ALA A 154 -32.13 -4.18 4.82
N TRP A 155 -32.46 -3.11 4.09
CA TRP A 155 -31.67 -1.88 4.10
C TRP A 155 -31.91 -0.98 5.30
N ASP A 156 -33.02 -1.15 6.03
CA ASP A 156 -33.35 -0.28 7.18
C ASP A 156 -32.56 -0.72 8.44
N MET A 157 -33.12 -1.59 9.28
CA MET A 157 -32.47 -1.96 10.55
C MET A 157 -31.26 -2.89 10.37
N THR A 158 -31.32 -3.80 9.40
CA THR A 158 -30.28 -4.82 9.18
C THR A 158 -29.03 -4.23 8.53
N GLY A 159 -29.21 -3.43 7.48
CA GLY A 159 -28.14 -2.70 6.82
C GLY A 159 -27.39 -1.78 7.77
N MET A 160 -28.12 -1.03 8.61
CA MET A 160 -27.54 -0.18 9.63
C MET A 160 -26.73 -0.99 10.66
N LEU A 161 -27.27 -2.12 11.14
CA LEU A 161 -26.56 -3.02 12.07
C LEU A 161 -25.26 -3.54 11.47
N VAL A 162 -25.28 -4.00 10.21
CA VAL A 162 -24.10 -4.48 9.49
C VAL A 162 -23.06 -3.37 9.39
N MET A 163 -23.46 -2.16 8.97
CA MET A 163 -22.58 -1.01 8.87
C MET A 163 -21.93 -0.68 10.22
N LEU A 164 -22.72 -0.66 11.30
CA LEU A 164 -22.23 -0.37 12.65
C LEU A 164 -21.26 -1.46 13.13
N MET A 165 -21.54 -2.73 12.85
CA MET A 165 -20.60 -3.82 13.12
C MET A 165 -19.28 -3.64 12.35
N MET A 166 -19.35 -3.33 11.06
CA MET A 166 -18.15 -3.05 10.25
C MET A 166 -17.36 -1.87 10.80
N LEU A 167 -18.02 -0.82 11.30
CA LEU A 167 -17.38 0.31 11.95
C LEU A 167 -16.65 -0.11 13.23
N VAL A 168 -17.33 -0.83 14.12
CA VAL A 168 -16.74 -1.33 15.37
C VAL A 168 -15.52 -2.19 15.07
N PHE A 169 -15.61 -3.11 14.11
CA PHE A 169 -14.48 -3.95 13.73
C PHE A 169 -13.35 -3.15 13.09
N THR A 170 -13.66 -2.19 12.22
CA THR A 170 -12.65 -1.30 11.63
C THR A 170 -11.88 -0.54 12.71
N ILE A 171 -12.56 -0.03 13.74
CA ILE A 171 -11.94 0.66 14.87
C ILE A 171 -11.10 -0.32 15.71
N MET A 172 -11.64 -1.50 16.04
CA MET A 172 -10.96 -2.49 16.88
C MET A 172 -9.69 -3.06 16.24
N PHE A 173 -9.71 -3.31 14.92
CA PHE A 173 -8.64 -3.98 14.20
C PHE A 173 -7.68 -3.03 13.47
N GLY A 174 -8.20 -1.94 12.88
CA GLY A 174 -7.44 -1.10 11.96
C GLY A 174 -6.97 0.23 12.56
N ILE A 175 -7.72 0.84 13.48
CA ILE A 175 -7.47 2.23 13.94
C ILE A 175 -7.25 2.26 15.46
N ARG A 176 -6.46 1.32 15.98
CA ARG A 176 -6.19 1.20 17.42
C ARG A 176 -4.93 1.94 17.87
N ARG A 177 -4.03 2.28 16.95
CA ARG A 177 -2.73 2.89 17.25
C ARG A 177 -2.50 4.16 16.42
N LEU A 178 -1.74 5.10 17.00
CA LEU A 178 -1.44 6.41 16.42
C LEU A 178 -0.48 6.32 15.23
N ASP A 179 0.57 5.50 15.33
CA ASP A 179 1.56 5.31 14.27
C ASP A 179 1.05 4.26 13.26
N PRO A 180 0.66 4.66 12.03
CA PRO A 180 0.24 3.73 10.99
C PRO A 180 1.40 2.89 10.43
N THR A 181 2.65 3.23 10.72
CA THR A 181 3.83 2.42 10.34
C THR A 181 4.22 1.37 11.38
N GLU A 182 3.64 1.42 12.59
CA GLU A 182 3.75 0.32 13.56
C GLU A 182 3.13 -0.94 12.95
N ARG A 183 3.88 -2.05 12.93
CA ARG A 183 3.48 -3.29 12.25
C ARG A 183 2.22 -3.89 12.88
N HIS A 184 1.18 -4.07 12.08
CA HIS A 184 -0.07 -4.66 12.54
C HIS A 184 -0.10 -6.19 12.32
N SER A 185 0.77 -6.91 13.03
CA SER A 185 0.85 -8.38 12.93
C SER A 185 -0.51 -9.08 13.17
N GLY A 186 -1.35 -8.50 14.03
CA GLY A 186 -2.72 -8.98 14.27
C GLY A 186 -3.67 -8.75 13.09
N MET A 187 -3.65 -7.57 12.47
CA MET A 187 -4.48 -7.25 11.29
C MET A 187 -4.11 -8.15 10.10
N ILE A 188 -2.81 -8.33 9.83
CA ILE A 188 -2.37 -9.18 8.72
C ILE A 188 -2.78 -10.64 8.95
N ALA A 189 -2.73 -11.14 10.19
CA ALA A 189 -3.19 -12.50 10.50
C ALA A 189 -4.69 -12.69 10.22
N VAL A 190 -5.52 -11.72 10.59
CA VAL A 190 -6.96 -11.72 10.27
C VAL A 190 -7.17 -11.76 8.78
N LEU A 191 -6.43 -10.93 8.03
CA LEU A 191 -6.56 -10.87 6.58
C LEU A 191 -6.22 -12.19 5.90
N VAL A 192 -5.15 -12.84 6.34
CA VAL A 192 -4.77 -14.17 5.85
C VAL A 192 -5.83 -15.21 6.19
N ALA A 193 -6.40 -15.17 7.39
CA ALA A 193 -7.47 -16.08 7.78
C ALA A 193 -8.73 -15.87 6.92
N GLU A 194 -9.15 -14.63 6.68
CA GLU A 194 -10.27 -14.31 5.77
C GLU A 194 -9.99 -14.82 4.36
N CYS A 195 -8.75 -14.65 3.86
CA CYS A 195 -8.29 -15.20 2.58
C CYS A 195 -8.39 -16.72 2.48
N LEU A 196 -8.05 -17.43 3.54
CA LEU A 196 -8.21 -18.89 3.58
C LEU A 196 -9.67 -19.30 3.67
N VAL A 197 -10.47 -18.65 4.52
CA VAL A 197 -11.90 -18.95 4.69
C VAL A 197 -12.65 -18.78 3.37
N LYS A 198 -12.48 -17.66 2.67
CA LYS A 198 -13.17 -17.43 1.38
C LYS A 198 -12.71 -18.42 0.29
N LEU A 199 -11.42 -18.76 0.25
CA LEU A 199 -10.90 -19.72 -0.73
C LEU A 199 -11.48 -21.12 -0.49
N VAL A 200 -11.43 -21.60 0.76
CA VAL A 200 -11.99 -22.90 1.15
C VAL A 200 -13.49 -22.94 0.89
N ALA A 201 -14.23 -21.91 1.31
CA ALA A 201 -15.66 -21.84 1.09
C ALA A 201 -16.02 -21.94 -0.41
N LEU A 202 -15.34 -21.16 -1.27
CA LEU A 202 -15.63 -21.18 -2.70
C LEU A 202 -15.28 -22.52 -3.35
N VAL A 203 -14.15 -23.12 -3.00
CA VAL A 203 -13.74 -24.43 -3.53
C VAL A 203 -14.71 -25.53 -3.11
N VAL A 204 -15.10 -25.57 -1.82
CA VAL A 204 -16.04 -26.58 -1.31
C VAL A 204 -17.42 -26.41 -1.96
N VAL A 205 -17.94 -25.19 -2.00
CA VAL A 205 -19.24 -24.89 -2.63
C VAL A 205 -19.19 -25.15 -4.13
N GLY A 206 -18.10 -24.80 -4.82
CA GLY A 206 -17.91 -25.06 -6.25
C GLY A 206 -17.87 -26.54 -6.59
N ILE A 207 -17.15 -27.35 -5.82
CA ILE A 207 -17.12 -28.82 -5.98
C ILE A 207 -18.52 -29.41 -5.72
N PHE A 208 -19.21 -28.92 -4.69
CA PHE A 208 -20.57 -29.34 -4.37
C PHE A 208 -21.52 -29.04 -5.53
N ILE A 209 -21.53 -27.82 -6.06
CA ILE A 209 -22.38 -27.39 -7.18
C ILE A 209 -22.09 -28.24 -8.43
N LEU A 210 -20.81 -28.47 -8.74
CA LEU A 210 -20.41 -29.31 -9.87
C LEU A 210 -21.04 -30.70 -9.77
N ARG A 211 -20.92 -31.35 -8.61
CA ARG A 211 -21.46 -32.70 -8.38
C ARG A 211 -22.98 -32.73 -8.30
N ALA A 212 -23.59 -31.76 -7.63
CA ALA A 212 -25.03 -31.74 -7.40
C ALA A 212 -25.85 -31.42 -8.66
N VAL A 213 -25.32 -30.56 -9.53
CA VAL A 213 -26.04 -30.08 -10.73
C VAL A 213 -25.65 -30.82 -12.00
N PHE A 214 -24.38 -31.21 -12.12
CA PHE A 214 -23.86 -31.87 -13.32
C PHE A 214 -23.51 -33.34 -13.10
N GLY A 215 -23.23 -33.77 -11.87
CA GLY A 215 -22.76 -35.11 -11.55
C GLY A 215 -21.27 -35.27 -11.84
N ASP A 216 -20.89 -35.13 -13.12
CA ASP A 216 -19.52 -35.24 -13.62
C ASP A 216 -19.10 -34.05 -14.48
N MET A 217 -17.80 -34.01 -14.83
CA MET A 217 -17.25 -32.94 -15.66
C MET A 217 -17.72 -33.04 -17.11
N SER A 218 -18.04 -34.25 -17.60
CA SER A 218 -18.58 -34.51 -18.93
C SER A 218 -19.90 -33.77 -19.15
N SER A 219 -20.83 -33.91 -18.21
CA SER A 219 -22.14 -33.24 -18.23
C SER A 219 -22.04 -31.72 -18.19
N LEU A 220 -21.04 -31.18 -17.46
CA LEU A 220 -20.74 -29.75 -17.53
C LEU A 220 -20.30 -29.35 -18.94
N MET A 221 -19.35 -30.06 -19.55
CA MET A 221 -18.86 -29.74 -20.89
C MET A 221 -19.96 -29.87 -21.94
N GLU A 222 -20.82 -30.87 -21.84
CA GLU A 222 -22.00 -31.03 -22.68
C GLU A 222 -22.95 -29.83 -22.52
N THR A 223 -23.26 -29.44 -21.28
CA THR A 223 -24.10 -28.26 -21.01
C THR A 223 -23.48 -26.99 -21.60
N LEU A 224 -22.16 -26.79 -21.44
CA LEU A 224 -21.45 -25.61 -21.96
C LEU A 224 -21.35 -25.61 -23.50
N SER A 225 -21.48 -26.76 -24.15
CA SER A 225 -21.50 -26.87 -25.60
C SER A 225 -22.86 -26.54 -26.24
N HIS A 226 -23.92 -26.40 -25.43
CA HIS A 226 -25.22 -25.96 -25.92
C HIS A 226 -25.18 -24.48 -26.34
N GLU A 227 -25.86 -24.15 -27.44
CA GLU A 227 -25.84 -22.83 -28.08
C GLU A 227 -26.21 -21.67 -27.13
N GLU A 228 -27.10 -21.93 -26.16
CA GLU A 228 -27.53 -20.97 -25.15
C GLU A 228 -26.45 -20.64 -24.10
N MET A 229 -25.49 -21.55 -23.84
CA MET A 229 -24.46 -21.39 -22.81
C MET A 229 -23.03 -21.28 -23.36
N LEU A 230 -22.88 -21.48 -24.67
CA LEU A 230 -21.59 -21.42 -25.37
C LEU A 230 -20.85 -20.09 -25.17
N TYR A 231 -21.58 -18.99 -24.99
CA TYR A 231 -21.00 -17.67 -24.73
C TYR A 231 -20.19 -17.58 -23.41
N LEU A 232 -20.39 -18.51 -22.47
CA LEU A 232 -19.65 -18.57 -21.21
C LEU A 232 -18.21 -19.04 -21.40
N THR A 233 -17.94 -19.83 -22.45
CA THR A 233 -16.64 -20.43 -22.76
C THR A 233 -16.01 -19.86 -24.02
N GLU A 234 -16.74 -19.08 -24.80
CA GLU A 234 -16.23 -18.40 -25.99
C GLU A 234 -15.75 -16.98 -25.71
N PHE A 235 -14.69 -16.58 -26.42
CA PHE A 235 -14.31 -15.17 -26.55
C PHE A 235 -15.26 -14.50 -27.54
N ARG A 236 -16.56 -14.45 -27.21
CA ARG A 236 -17.58 -13.91 -28.12
C ARG A 236 -17.28 -12.45 -28.45
N GLN A 237 -17.60 -12.07 -29.69
CA GLN A 237 -17.47 -10.71 -30.21
C GLN A 237 -18.81 -9.97 -30.17
N PRO A 238 -19.27 -9.40 -29.04
CA PRO A 238 -20.01 -8.15 -29.15
C PRO A 238 -19.11 -7.13 -29.87
N SER A 239 -19.70 -6.21 -30.62
CA SER A 239 -19.00 -5.05 -31.18
C SER A 239 -18.09 -4.42 -30.12
N HIS A 240 -16.81 -4.16 -30.47
CA HIS A 240 -15.77 -3.61 -29.59
C HIS A 240 -15.25 -4.51 -28.44
N SER A 241 -15.49 -5.83 -28.47
CA SER A 241 -14.99 -6.78 -27.45
C SER A 241 -13.49 -6.65 -27.16
N GLY A 242 -12.65 -6.49 -28.19
CA GLY A 242 -11.19 -6.31 -28.01
C GLY A 242 -10.82 -5.08 -27.17
N LEU A 243 -11.48 -3.95 -27.39
CA LEU A 243 -11.26 -2.72 -26.62
C LEU A 243 -11.72 -2.88 -25.17
N MET A 244 -12.84 -3.58 -24.94
CA MET A 244 -13.33 -3.90 -23.60
C MET A 244 -12.32 -4.77 -22.86
N TRP A 245 -11.79 -5.82 -23.49
CA TRP A 245 -10.74 -6.67 -22.92
C TRP A 245 -9.51 -5.87 -22.53
N THR A 246 -8.99 -5.03 -23.44
CA THR A 246 -7.83 -4.17 -23.14
C THR A 246 -8.13 -3.24 -21.96
N THR A 247 -9.33 -2.64 -21.92
CA THR A 247 -9.75 -1.75 -20.83
C THR A 247 -9.78 -2.49 -19.50
N LEU A 248 -10.38 -3.68 -19.43
CA LEU A 248 -10.45 -4.49 -18.22
C LEU A 248 -9.06 -4.97 -17.76
N ILE A 249 -8.16 -5.30 -18.69
CA ILE A 249 -6.76 -5.66 -18.39
C ILE A 249 -6.02 -4.46 -17.77
N VAL A 250 -6.15 -3.26 -18.36
CA VAL A 250 -5.54 -2.04 -17.81
C VAL A 250 -6.09 -1.72 -16.42
N LEU A 251 -7.41 -1.84 -16.23
CA LEU A 251 -8.04 -1.62 -14.93
C LEU A 251 -7.58 -2.65 -13.88
N GLY A 252 -7.50 -3.94 -14.24
CA GLY A 252 -6.98 -4.99 -13.37
C GLY A 252 -5.53 -4.75 -12.96
N PHE A 253 -4.69 -4.34 -13.93
CA PHE A 253 -3.30 -3.98 -13.67
C PHE A 253 -3.17 -2.83 -12.66
N ALA A 254 -3.97 -1.77 -12.89
CA ALA A 254 -3.99 -0.60 -12.03
C ALA A 254 -4.57 -0.88 -10.64
N ALA A 255 -5.62 -1.70 -10.55
CA ALA A 255 -6.28 -2.02 -9.29
C ALA A 255 -5.32 -2.74 -8.32
N VAL A 256 -4.53 -3.70 -8.80
CA VAL A 256 -3.55 -4.40 -7.97
C VAL A 256 -2.45 -3.46 -7.47
N GLN A 257 -2.03 -2.48 -8.26
CA GLN A 257 -0.87 -1.65 -7.95
C GLN A 257 -1.22 -0.37 -7.15
N PHE A 258 -2.35 0.28 -7.47
CA PHE A 258 -2.62 1.65 -7.04
C PHE A 258 -3.82 1.81 -6.11
N LEU A 259 -4.61 0.74 -5.87
CA LEU A 259 -5.64 0.82 -4.84
C LEU A 259 -4.99 1.12 -3.49
N PRO A 260 -5.42 2.16 -2.74
CA PRO A 260 -4.84 2.51 -1.45
C PRO A 260 -4.72 1.33 -0.49
N ARG A 261 -5.76 0.49 -0.39
CA ARG A 261 -5.68 -0.74 0.43
C ARG A 261 -4.62 -1.73 -0.04
N GLN A 262 -4.46 -1.88 -1.36
CA GLN A 262 -3.44 -2.77 -1.93
C GLN A 262 -2.06 -2.20 -1.72
N PHE A 263 -1.89 -0.90 -1.93
CA PHE A 263 -0.65 -0.18 -1.65
C PHE A 263 -0.26 -0.30 -0.17
N HIS A 264 -1.23 -0.14 0.75
CA HIS A 264 -0.99 -0.31 2.18
C HIS A 264 -0.46 -1.73 2.50
N VAL A 265 -1.17 -2.78 2.08
CA VAL A 265 -0.76 -4.17 2.38
C VAL A 265 0.53 -4.57 1.65
N SER A 266 0.76 -4.10 0.43
CA SER A 266 1.92 -4.49 -0.39
C SER A 266 3.18 -3.66 -0.13
N VAL A 267 3.06 -2.39 0.27
CA VAL A 267 4.20 -1.49 0.46
C VAL A 267 4.42 -1.19 1.93
N VAL A 268 3.38 -0.74 2.63
CA VAL A 268 3.49 -0.25 4.01
C VAL A 268 3.72 -1.42 4.97
N GLU A 269 2.96 -2.51 4.83
CA GLU A 269 3.07 -3.71 5.68
C GLU A 269 4.18 -4.69 5.23
N SER A 270 4.90 -4.40 4.15
CA SER A 270 6.03 -5.20 3.71
C SER A 270 7.22 -5.07 4.67
N SER A 271 7.70 -6.21 5.15
CA SER A 271 8.81 -6.29 6.12
C SER A 271 10.17 -6.61 5.49
N ASP A 272 10.17 -7.26 4.32
CA ASP A 272 11.37 -7.64 3.58
C ASP A 272 11.03 -7.70 2.09
N GLN A 273 11.86 -7.05 1.26
CA GLN A 273 11.75 -7.08 -0.20
C GLN A 273 11.82 -8.51 -0.77
N ARG A 274 12.42 -9.47 -0.06
CA ARG A 274 12.48 -10.88 -0.49
C ARG A 274 11.11 -11.55 -0.54
N HIS A 275 10.15 -11.12 0.30
CA HIS A 275 8.80 -11.67 0.33
C HIS A 275 8.03 -11.41 -0.97
N ILE A 276 8.42 -10.39 -1.73
CA ILE A 276 7.85 -10.10 -3.06
C ILE A 276 8.02 -11.30 -4.00
N LYS A 277 9.16 -12.01 -3.94
CA LYS A 277 9.39 -13.20 -4.78
C LYS A 277 8.40 -14.32 -4.46
N THR A 278 8.09 -14.53 -3.19
CA THR A 278 7.09 -15.52 -2.76
C THR A 278 5.69 -15.11 -3.21
N ALA A 279 5.35 -13.83 -3.07
CA ALA A 279 4.08 -13.28 -3.54
C ALA A 279 3.88 -13.43 -5.06
N MET A 280 4.94 -13.29 -5.86
CA MET A 280 4.88 -13.38 -7.32
C MET A 280 4.39 -14.73 -7.86
N TRP A 281 4.46 -15.82 -7.08
CA TRP A 281 3.90 -17.11 -7.50
C TRP A 281 2.65 -17.52 -6.71
N MET A 282 2.61 -17.22 -5.41
CA MET A 282 1.44 -17.54 -4.58
C MET A 282 0.20 -16.73 -4.94
N PHE A 283 0.35 -15.45 -5.34
CA PHE A 283 -0.80 -14.63 -5.72
C PHE A 283 -1.46 -15.15 -7.01
N PRO A 284 -0.72 -15.46 -8.10
CA PRO A 284 -1.27 -16.15 -9.27
C PRO A 284 -1.93 -17.49 -8.94
N LEU A 285 -1.32 -18.30 -8.07
CA LEU A 285 -1.91 -19.57 -7.66
C LEU A 285 -3.27 -19.36 -6.97
N TYR A 286 -3.35 -18.41 -6.04
CA TYR A 286 -4.61 -18.04 -5.38
C TYR A 286 -5.65 -17.57 -6.40
N LEU A 287 -5.23 -16.71 -7.34
CA LEU A 287 -6.09 -16.17 -8.41
C LEU A 287 -6.72 -17.28 -9.25
N VAL A 288 -5.94 -18.29 -9.64
CA VAL A 288 -6.44 -19.42 -10.44
C VAL A 288 -7.45 -20.23 -9.62
N VAL A 289 -7.12 -20.56 -8.37
CA VAL A 289 -7.99 -21.39 -7.52
C VAL A 289 -9.32 -20.69 -7.21
N ILE A 290 -9.30 -19.40 -6.89
CA ILE A 290 -10.52 -18.64 -6.58
C ILE A 290 -11.40 -18.42 -7.82
N ASN A 291 -10.85 -18.42 -9.04
CA ASN A 291 -11.65 -18.26 -10.26
C ASN A 291 -12.09 -19.58 -10.91
N LEU A 292 -11.54 -20.71 -10.47
CA LEU A 292 -11.76 -22.02 -11.10
C LEU A 292 -13.24 -22.41 -11.23
N PHE A 293 -14.04 -22.08 -10.22
CA PHE A 293 -15.46 -22.47 -10.16
C PHE A 293 -16.43 -21.38 -10.66
N VAL A 294 -15.95 -20.24 -11.15
CA VAL A 294 -16.82 -19.14 -11.59
C VAL A 294 -17.73 -19.57 -12.75
N ILE A 295 -17.16 -20.14 -13.82
CA ILE A 295 -17.94 -20.63 -14.98
C ILE A 295 -18.86 -21.80 -14.59
N PRO A 296 -18.40 -22.85 -13.89
CA PRO A 296 -19.28 -23.92 -13.42
C PRO A 296 -20.49 -23.43 -12.62
N ILE A 297 -20.30 -22.46 -11.72
CA ILE A 297 -21.39 -21.91 -10.90
C ILE A 297 -22.34 -21.05 -11.75
N ALA A 298 -21.80 -20.25 -12.67
CA ALA A 298 -22.62 -19.48 -13.62
C ALA A 298 -23.52 -20.40 -14.45
N ALA A 299 -22.94 -21.45 -15.04
CA ALA A 299 -23.67 -22.45 -15.82
C ALA A 299 -24.72 -23.19 -14.97
N ALA A 300 -24.40 -23.53 -13.72
CA ALA A 300 -25.34 -24.18 -12.81
C ALA A 300 -26.59 -23.32 -12.55
N GLY A 301 -26.40 -22.03 -12.26
CA GLY A 301 -27.53 -21.13 -12.00
C GLY A 301 -28.42 -20.93 -13.22
N LEU A 302 -27.82 -20.84 -14.41
CA LEU A 302 -28.56 -20.77 -15.68
C LEU A 302 -29.32 -22.07 -15.98
N LYS A 303 -28.68 -23.23 -15.79
CA LYS A 303 -29.32 -24.55 -15.99
C LYS A 303 -30.52 -24.76 -15.07
N LEU A 304 -30.46 -24.24 -13.85
CA LEU A 304 -31.56 -24.30 -12.87
C LEU A 304 -32.65 -23.24 -13.12
N GLY A 305 -32.50 -22.37 -14.12
CA GLY A 305 -33.46 -21.33 -14.45
C GLY A 305 -33.54 -20.21 -13.41
N LEU A 306 -32.47 -19.97 -12.65
CA LEU A 306 -32.45 -18.89 -11.66
C LEU A 306 -32.50 -17.50 -12.34
N PRO A 307 -33.13 -16.49 -11.71
CA PRO A 307 -33.25 -15.16 -12.31
C PRO A 307 -31.89 -14.50 -12.59
N LEU A 308 -31.70 -14.01 -13.82
CA LEU A 308 -30.49 -13.30 -14.25
C LEU A 308 -30.16 -12.08 -13.39
N ALA A 309 -31.18 -11.37 -12.89
CA ALA A 309 -31.00 -10.23 -11.98
C ALA A 309 -30.30 -10.60 -10.67
N SER A 310 -30.26 -11.90 -10.32
CA SER A 310 -29.58 -12.40 -9.11
C SER A 310 -28.34 -13.24 -9.41
N ALA A 311 -27.80 -13.12 -10.62
CA ALA A 311 -26.63 -13.87 -11.08
C ALA A 311 -25.40 -13.67 -10.19
N ASP A 312 -25.21 -12.47 -9.64
CA ASP A 312 -24.14 -12.16 -8.68
C ASP A 312 -24.16 -13.11 -7.47
N PHE A 313 -25.35 -13.57 -7.05
CA PHE A 313 -25.51 -14.42 -5.87
C PHE A 313 -25.71 -15.90 -6.22
N PHE A 314 -25.42 -16.37 -7.44
CA PHE A 314 -25.58 -17.79 -7.80
C PHE A 314 -24.74 -18.74 -6.92
N VAL A 315 -23.57 -18.32 -6.45
CA VAL A 315 -22.77 -19.09 -5.46
C VAL A 315 -23.57 -19.42 -4.21
N LEU A 316 -24.48 -18.52 -3.81
CA LEU A 316 -25.35 -18.66 -2.65
C LEU A 316 -26.71 -19.29 -3.01
N LYS A 317 -27.32 -18.85 -4.11
CA LYS A 317 -28.67 -19.25 -4.53
C LYS A 317 -28.75 -20.67 -5.08
N VAL A 318 -27.70 -21.19 -5.72
CA VAL A 318 -27.71 -22.56 -6.26
C VAL A 318 -27.83 -23.59 -5.12
N PRO A 319 -26.97 -23.59 -4.07
CA PRO A 319 -27.16 -24.47 -2.92
C PRO A 319 -28.49 -24.28 -2.20
N GLN A 320 -28.98 -23.03 -2.13
CA GLN A 320 -30.28 -22.70 -1.53
C GLN A 320 -31.44 -23.33 -2.32
N TYR A 321 -31.43 -23.21 -3.64
CA TYR A 321 -32.44 -23.79 -4.53
C TYR A 321 -32.49 -25.32 -4.42
N LEU A 322 -31.33 -25.94 -4.23
CA LEU A 322 -31.20 -27.39 -4.03
C LEU A 322 -31.56 -27.84 -2.59
N GLY A 323 -31.92 -26.91 -1.68
CA GLY A 323 -32.31 -27.24 -0.31
C GLY A 323 -31.14 -27.63 0.62
N HIS A 324 -29.91 -27.25 0.29
CA HIS A 324 -28.72 -27.58 1.09
C HIS A 324 -28.28 -26.40 1.99
N ASP A 325 -28.87 -26.34 3.18
CA ASP A 325 -28.71 -25.22 4.11
C ASP A 325 -27.25 -24.97 4.54
N MET A 326 -26.49 -26.04 4.82
CA MET A 326 -25.10 -25.93 5.26
C MET A 326 -24.18 -25.39 4.16
N MET A 327 -24.41 -25.77 2.90
CA MET A 327 -23.62 -25.26 1.77
C MET A 327 -23.96 -23.79 1.49
N THR A 328 -25.24 -23.42 1.65
CA THR A 328 -25.68 -22.02 1.58
C THR A 328 -25.04 -21.18 2.68
N LEU A 329 -25.00 -21.67 3.92
CA LEU A 329 -24.34 -20.99 5.03
C LEU A 329 -22.83 -20.85 4.80
N LEU A 330 -22.17 -21.87 4.25
CA LEU A 330 -20.75 -21.80 3.91
C LEU A 330 -20.47 -20.75 2.82
N ALA A 331 -21.31 -20.69 1.78
CA ALA A 331 -21.23 -19.67 0.74
C ALA A 331 -21.47 -18.26 1.29
N PHE A 332 -22.38 -18.12 2.26
CA PHE A 332 -22.62 -16.86 2.98
C PHE A 332 -21.38 -16.43 3.79
N ILE A 333 -20.80 -17.32 4.60
CA ILE A 333 -19.59 -17.02 5.39
C ILE A 333 -18.42 -16.66 4.47
N GLY A 334 -18.24 -17.37 3.35
CA GLY A 334 -17.19 -17.09 2.38
C GLY A 334 -17.30 -15.70 1.75
N GLY A 335 -18.50 -15.30 1.34
CA GLY A 335 -18.72 -13.96 0.77
C GLY A 335 -18.71 -12.85 1.81
N PHE A 336 -19.18 -13.12 3.03
CA PHE A 336 -19.02 -12.21 4.17
C PHE A 336 -17.54 -11.92 4.43
N ALA A 337 -16.71 -12.97 4.56
CA ALA A 337 -15.25 -12.86 4.73
C ALA A 337 -14.57 -12.10 3.57
N ALA A 338 -15.09 -12.25 2.35
CA ALA A 338 -14.58 -11.54 1.18
C ALA A 338 -14.91 -10.03 1.20
N ALA A 339 -16.01 -9.63 1.83
CA ALA A 339 -16.41 -8.23 1.99
C ALA A 339 -15.73 -7.56 3.20
N THR A 340 -15.69 -8.22 4.36
CA THR A 340 -15.23 -7.62 5.62
C THR A 340 -13.78 -7.14 5.57
N GLY A 341 -12.85 -8.00 5.14
CA GLY A 341 -11.44 -7.66 5.07
C GLY A 341 -11.16 -6.48 4.14
N MET A 342 -11.91 -6.40 3.04
CA MET A 342 -11.87 -5.25 2.14
C MET A 342 -12.31 -3.98 2.88
N ILE A 343 -13.50 -3.99 3.50
CA ILE A 343 -14.10 -2.80 4.13
C ILE A 343 -13.19 -2.27 5.23
N ILE A 344 -12.68 -3.15 6.09
CA ILE A 344 -11.82 -2.79 7.22
C ILE A 344 -10.56 -2.08 6.74
N ILE A 345 -9.80 -2.67 5.82
CA ILE A 345 -8.51 -2.12 5.38
C ILE A 345 -8.70 -0.89 4.50
N SER A 346 -9.70 -0.87 3.62
CA SER A 346 -10.00 0.31 2.80
C SER A 346 -10.39 1.50 3.67
N THR A 347 -11.26 1.31 4.67
CA THR A 347 -11.72 2.37 5.56
C THR A 347 -10.58 2.86 6.46
N MET A 348 -9.80 1.95 7.04
CA MET A 348 -8.60 2.30 7.81
C MET A 348 -7.62 3.15 6.97
N THR A 349 -7.28 2.68 5.77
CA THR A 349 -6.32 3.37 4.89
C THR A 349 -6.81 4.76 4.52
N LEU A 350 -8.08 4.89 4.13
CA LEU A 350 -8.68 6.17 3.78
C LEU A 350 -8.81 7.11 4.97
N ALA A 351 -9.14 6.60 6.16
CA ALA A 351 -9.21 7.39 7.38
C ALA A 351 -7.84 7.96 7.76
N THR A 352 -6.77 7.14 7.67
CA THR A 352 -5.39 7.59 7.88
C THR A 352 -4.97 8.64 6.85
N MET A 353 -5.23 8.41 5.56
CA MET A 353 -4.92 9.39 4.50
C MET A 353 -5.67 10.71 4.71
N THR A 354 -6.96 10.65 4.99
CA THR A 354 -7.82 11.84 5.23
C THR A 354 -7.35 12.59 6.46
N SER A 355 -7.04 11.88 7.55
CA SER A 355 -6.48 12.49 8.77
C SER A 355 -5.18 13.21 8.49
N ASN A 356 -4.22 12.55 7.82
CA ASN A 356 -2.87 13.08 7.64
C ASN A 356 -2.79 14.18 6.57
N HIS A 357 -3.60 14.09 5.51
CA HIS A 357 -3.48 14.98 4.35
C HIS A 357 -4.55 16.06 4.25
N LEU A 358 -5.69 15.88 4.91
CA LEU A 358 -6.80 16.84 4.88
C LEU A 358 -7.03 17.48 6.25
N VAL A 359 -7.15 16.70 7.32
CA VAL A 359 -7.51 17.23 8.64
C VAL A 359 -6.33 17.90 9.34
N LEU A 360 -5.20 17.20 9.49
CA LEU A 360 -4.04 17.72 10.24
C LEU A 360 -3.52 19.08 9.71
N PRO A 361 -3.35 19.29 8.38
CA PRO A 361 -2.86 20.57 7.86
C PRO A 361 -3.86 21.72 8.04
N VAL A 362 -5.16 21.41 8.17
CA VAL A 362 -6.19 22.41 8.49
C VAL A 362 -6.10 22.76 9.98
N CYS A 363 -5.87 21.78 10.84
CA CYS A 363 -5.65 22.02 12.27
C CYS A 363 -4.42 22.89 12.55
N GLU A 364 -3.33 22.72 11.79
CA GLU A 364 -2.11 23.54 11.92
C GLU A 364 -2.33 25.00 11.51
N LYS A 365 -3.17 25.25 10.49
CA LYS A 365 -3.46 26.61 10.01
C LYS A 365 -4.51 27.35 10.83
N VAL A 366 -5.39 26.62 11.52
CA VAL A 366 -6.52 27.19 12.25
C VAL A 366 -6.32 26.93 13.74
N GLY A 367 -5.82 27.94 14.47
CA GLY A 367 -5.42 27.78 15.88
C GLY A 367 -6.50 27.25 16.84
N PHE A 368 -7.79 27.43 16.54
CA PHE A 368 -8.88 26.83 17.34
C PHE A 368 -8.95 25.30 17.23
N LEU A 369 -8.39 24.72 16.17
CA LEU A 369 -8.36 23.27 15.92
C LEU A 369 -7.06 22.60 16.41
N GLU A 370 -6.10 23.36 16.95
CA GLU A 370 -4.85 22.83 17.53
C GLU A 370 -5.11 21.70 18.57
N PRO A 371 -6.13 21.77 19.45
CA PRO A 371 -6.42 20.68 20.40
C PRO A 371 -6.75 19.34 19.75
N LEU A 372 -7.26 19.31 18.50
CA LEU A 372 -7.57 18.05 17.81
C LEU A 372 -6.32 17.21 17.51
N GLN A 373 -5.13 17.81 17.49
CA GLN A 373 -3.88 17.10 17.25
C GLN A 373 -3.61 16.04 18.33
N GLY A 374 -3.98 16.34 19.59
CA GLY A 374 -3.89 15.39 20.71
C GLY A 374 -4.92 14.26 20.67
N TYR A 375 -5.94 14.35 19.81
CA TYR A 375 -7.02 13.37 19.66
C TYR A 375 -7.04 12.72 18.27
N LEU A 376 -5.88 12.60 17.62
CA LEU A 376 -5.76 12.09 16.25
C LEU A 376 -6.42 10.72 16.05
N LEU A 377 -6.40 9.86 17.08
CA LEU A 377 -7.03 8.54 17.04
C LEU A 377 -8.56 8.64 16.93
N GLN A 378 -9.18 9.48 17.75
CA GLN A 378 -10.62 9.72 17.76
C GLN A 378 -11.06 10.41 16.46
N VAL A 379 -10.24 11.34 15.94
CA VAL A 379 -10.46 11.95 14.62
C VAL A 379 -10.52 10.87 13.53
N ARG A 380 -9.60 9.90 13.54
CA ARG A 380 -9.64 8.78 12.59
C ARG A 380 -10.88 7.90 12.77
N TRP A 381 -11.38 7.69 13.99
CA TRP A 381 -12.64 6.96 14.24
C TRP A 381 -13.85 7.68 13.64
N VAL A 382 -13.92 9.01 13.82
CA VAL A 382 -15.00 9.83 13.24
C VAL A 382 -14.92 9.82 11.72
N ILE A 383 -13.72 9.95 11.13
CA ILE A 383 -13.55 9.87 9.68
C ILE A 383 -13.99 8.50 9.15
N ALA A 384 -13.58 7.41 9.81
CA ALA A 384 -14.01 6.06 9.43
C ALA A 384 -15.54 5.90 9.48
N ALA A 385 -16.18 6.44 10.52
CA ALA A 385 -17.64 6.47 10.63
C ALA A 385 -18.29 7.26 9.49
N LEU A 386 -17.75 8.42 9.13
CA LEU A 386 -18.24 9.24 8.01
C LEU A 386 -18.10 8.51 6.67
N ILE A 387 -16.97 7.86 6.42
CA ILE A 387 -16.71 7.09 5.18
C ILE A 387 -17.72 5.94 5.06
N LEU A 388 -17.90 5.15 6.11
CA LEU A 388 -18.83 4.02 6.11
C LEU A 388 -20.28 4.47 6.01
N THR A 389 -20.66 5.52 6.73
CA THR A 389 -22.02 6.08 6.67
C THR A 389 -22.32 6.63 5.28
N SER A 390 -21.39 7.40 4.69
CA SER A 390 -21.55 7.90 3.32
C SER A 390 -21.64 6.77 2.29
N SER A 391 -20.85 5.72 2.46
CA SER A 391 -20.88 4.55 1.56
C SER A 391 -22.17 3.75 1.74
N TYR A 392 -22.71 3.67 2.95
CA TYR A 392 -23.99 3.02 3.24
C TYR A 392 -25.18 3.80 2.68
N VAL A 393 -25.19 5.13 2.84
CA VAL A 393 -26.20 6.00 2.20
C VAL A 393 -26.13 5.85 0.68
N LEU A 394 -24.93 5.86 0.11
CA LEU A 394 -24.74 5.63 -1.31
C LEU A 394 -25.27 4.27 -1.75
N ALA A 395 -25.06 3.22 -0.96
CA ALA A 395 -25.57 1.88 -1.21
C ALA A 395 -27.10 1.81 -1.19
N MET A 396 -27.73 2.49 -0.22
CA MET A 396 -29.18 2.57 -0.11
C MET A 396 -29.79 3.27 -1.32
N VAL A 397 -29.21 4.40 -1.76
CA VAL A 397 -29.75 5.16 -2.88
C VAL A 397 -29.53 4.44 -4.23
N LEU A 398 -28.38 3.80 -4.43
CA LEU A 398 -28.07 3.07 -5.67
C LEU A 398 -28.65 1.63 -5.71
N SER A 399 -29.27 1.15 -4.63
CA SER A 399 -29.71 -0.25 -4.51
C SER A 399 -30.74 -0.69 -5.56
N ASN A 400 -31.47 0.25 -6.17
CA ASN A 400 -32.49 -0.02 -7.18
C ASN A 400 -31.95 -0.12 -8.62
N SER A 401 -30.65 0.13 -8.83
CA SER A 401 -30.09 0.33 -10.17
C SER A 401 -28.93 -0.63 -10.47
N TYR A 402 -29.12 -1.36 -11.58
CA TYR A 402 -28.19 -2.18 -12.37
C TYR A 402 -26.80 -2.56 -11.78
N ILE A 403 -26.64 -3.89 -11.63
CA ILE A 403 -25.42 -4.72 -11.56
C ILE A 403 -24.29 -4.20 -10.66
N LEU A 404 -24.04 -4.93 -9.57
CA LEU A 404 -22.88 -4.81 -8.67
C LEU A 404 -21.59 -4.59 -9.50
N ALA A 405 -21.43 -5.36 -10.57
CA ALA A 405 -20.33 -5.31 -11.54
C ALA A 405 -20.06 -3.93 -12.22
N ALA A 406 -20.99 -2.99 -12.24
CA ALA A 406 -20.75 -1.68 -12.85
C ALA A 406 -20.05 -0.71 -11.87
N MET A 407 -20.50 -0.67 -10.61
CA MET A 407 -19.98 0.24 -9.58
C MET A 407 -18.48 0.02 -9.27
N GLY A 408 -18.02 -1.23 -9.34
CA GLY A 408 -16.61 -1.54 -9.12
C GLY A 408 -15.69 -1.12 -10.26
N LEU A 409 -16.17 -1.18 -11.51
CA LEU A 409 -15.40 -0.71 -12.65
C LEU A 409 -15.24 0.81 -12.62
N ILE A 410 -16.30 1.56 -12.30
CA ILE A 410 -16.25 3.02 -12.12
C ILE A 410 -15.15 3.42 -11.12
N SER A 411 -15.08 2.69 -10.00
CA SER A 411 -14.08 2.88 -8.95
C SER A 411 -12.66 2.58 -9.44
N PHE A 412 -12.48 1.54 -10.25
CA PHE A 412 -11.17 1.22 -10.84
C PHE A 412 -10.70 2.28 -11.84
N VAL A 413 -11.59 2.89 -12.62
CA VAL A 413 -11.22 4.00 -13.53
C VAL A 413 -10.77 5.23 -12.75
N ALA A 414 -11.39 5.52 -11.60
CA ALA A 414 -10.97 6.62 -10.73
C ALA A 414 -9.53 6.42 -10.23
N ILE A 415 -9.21 5.20 -9.78
CA ILE A 415 -7.89 4.85 -9.26
C ILE A 415 -6.84 4.74 -10.37
N LEU A 416 -7.24 4.35 -11.58
CA LEU A 416 -6.38 4.37 -12.76
C LEU A 416 -5.76 5.76 -13.00
N GLN A 417 -6.44 6.85 -12.62
CA GLN A 417 -5.91 8.21 -12.75
C GLN A 417 -4.64 8.46 -11.93
N LEU A 418 -4.39 7.65 -10.88
CA LEU A 418 -3.16 7.72 -10.10
C LEU A 418 -1.97 7.05 -10.82
N ALA A 419 -2.21 6.24 -11.85
CA ALA A 419 -1.18 5.46 -12.53
C ALA A 419 -0.12 6.33 -13.22
N PRO A 420 -0.46 7.38 -14.01
CA PRO A 420 0.56 8.21 -14.67
C PRO A 420 1.55 8.86 -13.69
N PRO A 421 1.15 9.59 -12.63
CA PRO A 421 2.11 10.22 -11.73
C PRO A 421 2.92 9.20 -10.92
N VAL A 422 2.41 7.99 -10.66
CA VAL A 422 3.17 6.93 -10.00
C VAL A 422 4.17 6.30 -10.96
N LEU A 423 3.71 5.76 -12.10
CA LEU A 423 4.57 5.04 -13.05
C LEU A 423 5.58 5.96 -13.71
N ILE A 424 5.12 7.06 -14.33
CA ILE A 424 6.02 8.00 -15.01
C ILE A 424 6.97 8.62 -13.98
N GLY A 425 6.49 8.93 -12.77
CA GLY A 425 7.32 9.45 -11.68
C GLY A 425 8.45 8.51 -11.25
N MET A 426 8.23 7.19 -11.26
CA MET A 426 9.26 6.20 -10.90
C MET A 426 10.34 5.97 -11.96
N PHE A 427 10.02 6.19 -13.24
CA PHE A 427 10.94 5.87 -14.35
C PHE A 427 11.48 7.09 -15.08
N TRP A 428 10.79 8.23 -15.03
CA TRP A 428 11.16 9.46 -15.72
C TRP A 428 11.62 10.56 -14.77
N ARG A 429 12.88 10.98 -14.94
CA ARG A 429 13.51 12.00 -14.08
C ARG A 429 12.95 13.42 -14.28
N HIS A 430 12.39 13.72 -15.46
CA HIS A 430 11.91 15.07 -15.80
C HIS A 430 10.47 15.35 -15.34
N GLY A 431 9.75 14.33 -14.84
CA GLY A 431 8.41 14.52 -14.27
C GLY A 431 8.44 15.45 -13.05
N ASN A 432 7.58 16.47 -13.05
CA ASN A 432 7.53 17.51 -12.02
C ASN A 432 6.14 17.64 -11.36
N SER A 433 6.07 18.42 -10.28
CA SER A 433 4.88 18.61 -9.46
C SER A 433 3.70 19.28 -10.19
N MET A 434 3.97 20.19 -11.14
CA MET A 434 2.92 20.83 -11.93
C MET A 434 2.30 19.88 -12.96
N GLY A 435 3.13 19.06 -13.62
CA GLY A 435 2.65 17.97 -14.47
C GLY A 435 1.79 16.99 -13.69
N ALA A 436 2.27 16.53 -12.52
CA ALA A 436 1.48 15.65 -11.65
C ALA A 436 0.12 16.24 -11.28
N MET A 437 0.07 17.50 -10.84
CA MET A 437 -1.17 18.18 -10.45
C MET A 437 -2.16 18.33 -11.61
N THR A 438 -1.68 18.87 -12.74
CA THR A 438 -2.54 19.15 -13.91
C THR A 438 -3.03 17.87 -14.59
N GLY A 439 -2.18 16.84 -14.70
CA GLY A 439 -2.58 15.52 -15.21
C GLY A 439 -3.65 14.86 -14.34
N LEU A 440 -3.45 14.83 -13.02
CA LEU A 440 -4.42 14.28 -12.07
C LEU A 440 -5.77 14.99 -12.15
N LEU A 441 -5.78 16.33 -12.16
CA LEU A 441 -7.02 17.11 -12.25
C LEU A 441 -7.73 16.89 -13.57
N ALA A 442 -7.02 16.94 -14.71
CA ALA A 442 -7.62 16.76 -16.02
C ALA A 442 -8.24 15.36 -16.19
N GLY A 443 -7.49 14.32 -15.82
CA GLY A 443 -7.97 12.94 -15.90
C GLY A 443 -9.17 12.69 -14.98
N TYR A 444 -9.11 13.19 -13.75
CA TYR A 444 -10.17 12.99 -12.77
C TYR A 444 -11.46 13.75 -13.11
N LEU A 445 -11.36 14.99 -13.60
CA LEU A 445 -12.52 15.76 -14.05
C LEU A 445 -13.19 15.09 -15.25
N LEU A 446 -12.42 14.57 -16.20
CA LEU A 446 -12.97 13.82 -17.34
C LEU A 446 -13.61 12.51 -16.93
N TRP A 447 -13.03 11.78 -15.97
CA TRP A 447 -13.67 10.59 -15.40
C TRP A 447 -15.03 10.95 -14.76
N GLY A 448 -15.06 12.01 -13.95
CA GLY A 448 -16.30 12.48 -13.34
C GLY A 448 -17.34 12.87 -14.40
N TRP A 449 -16.90 13.58 -15.44
CA TRP A 449 -17.75 13.98 -16.56
C TRP A 449 -18.31 12.80 -17.34
N THR A 450 -17.49 11.77 -17.62
CA THR A 450 -17.83 10.68 -18.54
C THR A 450 -18.48 9.46 -17.87
N LEU A 451 -18.34 9.28 -16.55
CA LEU A 451 -18.95 8.15 -15.82
C LEU A 451 -19.88 8.56 -14.68
N ILE A 452 -19.50 9.55 -13.87
CA ILE A 452 -20.32 9.95 -12.72
C ILE A 452 -21.55 10.73 -13.19
N ILE A 453 -21.39 11.69 -14.10
CA ILE A 453 -22.53 12.47 -14.62
C ILE A 453 -23.58 11.59 -15.31
N PRO A 454 -23.24 10.66 -16.23
CA PRO A 454 -24.22 9.73 -16.80
C PRO A 454 -24.94 8.89 -15.74
N SER A 455 -24.21 8.41 -14.74
CA SER A 455 -24.80 7.65 -13.64
C SER A 455 -25.81 8.50 -12.85
N MET A 456 -25.48 9.77 -12.55
CA MET A 456 -26.41 10.69 -11.88
C MET A 456 -27.64 11.04 -12.73
N ILE A 457 -27.50 11.08 -14.06
CA ILE A 457 -28.62 11.31 -14.98
C ILE A 457 -29.52 10.07 -15.03
N ALA A 458 -28.96 8.86 -15.05
CA ALA A 458 -29.71 7.61 -15.02
C ALA A 458 -30.57 7.48 -13.75
N GLU A 459 -30.09 7.99 -12.62
CA GLU A 459 -30.84 8.07 -11.35
C GLU A 459 -31.83 9.25 -11.28
N GLY A 460 -31.91 10.08 -12.32
CA GLY A 460 -32.81 11.24 -12.37
C GLY A 460 -32.37 12.44 -11.52
N TRP A 461 -31.13 12.47 -11.02
CA TRP A 461 -30.63 13.61 -10.23
C TRP A 461 -30.25 14.82 -11.09
N LEU A 462 -29.99 14.59 -12.38
CA LEU A 462 -29.60 15.61 -13.34
C LEU A 462 -30.47 15.51 -14.61
N PRO A 463 -30.69 16.63 -15.32
CA PRO A 463 -31.55 16.65 -16.51
C PRO A 463 -30.92 15.87 -17.68
N GLU A 464 -31.74 15.06 -18.35
CA GLU A 464 -31.36 14.27 -19.54
C GLU A 464 -30.83 15.12 -20.71
N SER A 465 -31.16 16.43 -20.76
CA SER A 465 -30.68 17.35 -21.79
C SER A 465 -29.15 17.39 -21.88
N ILE A 466 -28.44 17.16 -20.77
CA ILE A 466 -26.97 17.11 -20.74
C ILE A 466 -26.45 15.93 -21.59
N MET A 467 -27.17 14.81 -21.61
CA MET A 467 -26.82 13.63 -22.41
C MET A 467 -27.22 13.76 -23.87
N VAL A 468 -28.29 14.50 -24.18
CA VAL A 468 -28.82 14.62 -25.55
C VAL A 468 -28.15 15.76 -26.32
N THR A 469 -28.16 16.98 -25.78
CA THR A 469 -27.64 18.18 -26.47
C THR A 469 -26.22 18.55 -26.05
N GLY A 470 -25.71 17.95 -24.98
CA GLY A 470 -24.50 18.41 -24.29
C GLY A 470 -24.77 19.67 -23.45
N PRO A 471 -23.84 20.02 -22.54
CA PRO A 471 -23.96 21.23 -21.73
C PRO A 471 -24.00 22.47 -22.63
N PHE A 472 -24.89 23.41 -22.30
CA PHE A 472 -25.11 24.65 -23.05
C PHE A 472 -25.48 24.45 -24.54
N GLY A 473 -25.94 23.26 -24.93
CA GLY A 473 -26.28 22.94 -26.32
C GLY A 473 -25.09 22.55 -27.20
N ILE A 474 -23.91 22.33 -26.61
CA ILE A 474 -22.69 21.94 -27.35
C ILE A 474 -22.60 20.41 -27.43
N ALA A 475 -22.95 19.85 -28.60
CA ALA A 475 -22.99 18.40 -28.82
C ALA A 475 -21.65 17.67 -28.59
N TRP A 476 -20.51 18.35 -28.74
CA TRP A 476 -19.18 17.77 -28.51
C TRP A 476 -18.84 17.54 -27.04
N LEU A 477 -19.58 18.18 -26.13
CA LEU A 477 -19.35 18.03 -24.69
C LEU A 477 -20.23 16.94 -24.07
N ARG A 478 -20.98 16.16 -24.87
CA ARG A 478 -21.80 15.05 -24.36
C ARG A 478 -20.95 14.05 -23.58
N PRO A 479 -21.34 13.63 -22.36
CA PRO A 479 -20.56 12.72 -21.53
C PRO A 479 -20.14 11.39 -22.19
N GLU A 480 -21.06 10.71 -22.87
CA GLU A 480 -20.78 9.42 -23.53
C GLU A 480 -20.31 9.57 -24.99
N ALA A 481 -20.35 10.79 -25.53
CA ALA A 481 -19.93 11.11 -26.88
C ALA A 481 -18.95 12.29 -26.89
N PHE A 482 -18.03 12.30 -25.93
CA PHE A 482 -17.07 13.40 -25.76
C PHE A 482 -16.24 13.56 -27.04
N LEU A 483 -16.15 14.80 -27.52
CA LEU A 483 -15.56 15.21 -28.79
C LEU A 483 -16.17 14.51 -30.03
N GLY A 484 -17.43 14.07 -29.92
CA GLY A 484 -18.19 13.49 -31.04
C GLY A 484 -17.90 12.01 -31.30
N ILE A 485 -17.21 11.30 -30.40
CA ILE A 485 -16.95 9.86 -30.51
C ILE A 485 -18.04 9.07 -29.78
N ASP A 486 -19.00 8.52 -30.52
CA ASP A 486 -20.19 7.82 -30.00
C ASP A 486 -20.16 6.29 -30.15
N PHE A 487 -19.19 5.73 -30.88
CA PHE A 487 -19.10 4.28 -31.12
C PHE A 487 -18.48 3.47 -29.97
N LEU A 488 -17.87 4.12 -28.98
CA LEU A 488 -17.17 3.45 -27.88
C LEU A 488 -18.12 3.11 -26.73
N PRO A 489 -18.03 1.90 -26.13
CA PRO A 489 -18.74 1.61 -24.88
C PRO A 489 -18.38 2.62 -23.77
N PRO A 490 -19.31 3.00 -22.88
CA PRO A 490 -19.10 4.08 -21.90
C PRO A 490 -17.83 3.92 -21.04
N LEU A 491 -17.56 2.70 -20.58
CA LEU A 491 -16.35 2.41 -19.79
C LEU A 491 -15.06 2.63 -20.59
N VAL A 492 -15.02 2.13 -21.83
CA VAL A 492 -13.87 2.26 -22.73
C VAL A 492 -13.65 3.72 -23.09
N HIS A 493 -14.73 4.44 -23.41
CA HIS A 493 -14.73 5.86 -23.72
C HIS A 493 -14.13 6.68 -22.58
N SER A 494 -14.58 6.43 -21.35
CA SER A 494 -14.06 7.12 -20.16
C SER A 494 -12.59 6.85 -19.92
N VAL A 495 -12.16 5.58 -19.97
CA VAL A 495 -10.75 5.20 -19.76
C VAL A 495 -9.86 5.86 -20.80
N PHE A 496 -10.27 5.83 -22.08
CA PHE A 496 -9.50 6.42 -23.16
C PHE A 496 -9.28 7.93 -22.95
N TRP A 497 -10.37 8.70 -22.79
CA TRP A 497 -10.26 10.15 -22.68
C TRP A 497 -9.62 10.62 -21.38
N SER A 498 -10.01 10.05 -20.25
CA SER A 498 -9.43 10.41 -18.96
C SER A 498 -7.92 10.15 -18.93
N MET A 499 -7.46 8.99 -19.41
CA MET A 499 -6.03 8.67 -19.45
C MET A 499 -5.26 9.49 -20.48
N LEU A 500 -5.83 9.71 -21.66
CA LEU A 500 -5.20 10.52 -22.70
C LEU A 500 -4.89 11.93 -22.17
N PHE A 501 -5.90 12.59 -21.59
CA PHE A 501 -5.72 13.92 -21.03
C PHE A 501 -4.86 13.92 -19.78
N ASN A 502 -4.96 12.91 -18.91
CA ASN A 502 -4.09 12.80 -17.73
C ASN A 502 -2.61 12.75 -18.14
N VAL A 503 -2.26 11.84 -19.06
CA VAL A 503 -0.88 11.70 -19.55
C VAL A 503 -0.45 12.94 -20.33
N LEU A 504 -1.30 13.48 -21.21
CA LEU A 504 -0.98 14.67 -22.00
C LEU A 504 -0.68 15.88 -21.11
N PHE A 505 -1.55 16.20 -20.16
CA PHE A 505 -1.34 17.33 -19.24
C PHE A 505 -0.18 17.08 -18.30
N TYR A 506 0.05 15.83 -17.88
CA TYR A 506 1.24 15.46 -17.13
C TYR A 506 2.53 15.77 -17.90
N LEU A 507 2.60 15.37 -19.17
CA LEU A 507 3.77 15.59 -20.03
C LEU A 507 3.96 17.08 -20.35
N LEU A 508 2.89 17.77 -20.75
CA LEU A 508 2.94 19.20 -21.07
C LEU A 508 3.32 20.04 -19.85
N GLY A 509 2.68 19.80 -18.70
CA GLY A 509 3.04 20.46 -17.45
C GLY A 509 4.46 20.15 -17.01
N SER A 510 4.94 18.92 -17.26
CA SER A 510 6.33 18.54 -17.00
C SER A 510 7.34 19.24 -17.90
N TRP A 511 6.97 19.55 -19.14
CA TRP A 511 7.84 20.20 -20.11
C TRP A 511 7.89 21.73 -19.94
N PHE A 512 6.74 22.37 -19.72
CA PHE A 512 6.69 23.83 -19.59
C PHE A 512 7.25 24.33 -18.25
N TYR A 513 7.07 23.56 -17.17
CA TYR A 513 7.51 23.98 -15.84
C TYR A 513 8.96 23.56 -15.56
N HIS A 514 9.80 24.53 -15.18
CA HIS A 514 11.18 24.27 -14.80
C HIS A 514 11.28 24.00 -13.29
N PRO A 515 11.62 22.76 -12.85
CA PRO A 515 11.59 22.40 -11.44
C PRO A 515 12.69 23.14 -10.64
N GLN A 516 12.31 23.57 -9.43
CA GLN A 516 13.21 24.25 -8.50
C GLN A 516 14.37 23.34 -8.06
N LYS A 517 15.47 23.92 -7.55
CA LYS A 517 16.66 23.15 -7.13
C LYS A 517 16.33 22.07 -6.09
N HIS A 518 15.47 22.39 -5.13
CA HIS A 518 15.03 21.47 -4.08
C HIS A 518 14.24 20.26 -4.64
N GLU A 519 13.30 20.50 -5.57
CA GLU A 519 12.54 19.44 -6.23
C GLU A 519 13.43 18.50 -7.05
N ARG A 520 14.46 19.05 -7.72
CA ARG A 520 15.46 18.26 -8.45
C ARG A 520 16.33 17.41 -7.51
N ALA A 521 16.71 17.94 -6.35
CA ALA A 521 17.48 17.20 -5.35
C ALA A 521 16.66 16.03 -4.77
N LEU A 522 15.43 16.30 -4.34
CA LEU A 522 14.51 15.27 -3.84
C LEU A 522 14.21 14.20 -4.89
N THR A 523 14.04 14.58 -6.16
CA THR A 523 13.86 13.62 -7.26
C THR A 523 15.06 12.69 -7.38
N ARG A 524 16.29 13.19 -7.26
CA ARG A 524 17.49 12.35 -7.30
C ARG A 524 17.54 11.40 -6.12
N GLU A 525 17.25 11.89 -4.91
CA GLU A 525 17.23 11.09 -3.69
C GLU A 525 16.16 9.97 -3.78
N PHE A 526 14.96 10.31 -4.23
CA PHE A 526 13.88 9.36 -4.48
C PHE A 526 14.28 8.27 -5.51
N MET A 527 14.90 8.68 -6.63
CA MET A 527 15.38 7.75 -7.65
C MET A 527 16.55 6.88 -7.15
N ALA A 528 17.43 7.42 -6.31
CA ALA A 528 18.52 6.68 -5.70
C ALA A 528 18.01 5.66 -4.66
N ALA A 529 17.02 6.04 -3.85
CA ALA A 529 16.35 5.17 -2.90
C ALA A 529 15.72 3.94 -3.58
N MET A 530 15.16 4.10 -4.79
CA MET A 530 14.62 2.98 -5.57
C MET A 530 15.67 1.97 -6.06
N LEU A 531 16.92 2.39 -6.24
CA LEU A 531 18.00 1.57 -6.79
C LEU A 531 18.85 0.90 -5.70
N SER A 532 18.88 1.49 -4.50
CA SER A 532 19.75 1.00 -3.43
C SER A 532 19.31 -0.36 -2.89
N ARG A 533 20.21 -1.35 -2.99
CA ARG A 533 20.13 -2.61 -2.23
C ARG A 533 20.51 -2.32 -0.77
N GLY A 534 19.59 -1.77 0.02
CA GLY A 534 19.67 -1.78 1.49
C GLY A 534 20.94 -1.20 2.12
N LYS A 535 21.66 -0.30 1.45
CA LYS A 535 22.89 0.33 1.96
C LYS A 535 22.89 1.85 1.76
N ILE A 536 21.81 2.52 2.14
CA ILE A 536 21.86 3.97 2.41
C ILE A 536 22.28 4.23 3.88
N ALA A 537 22.45 3.18 4.69
CA ALA A 537 23.29 3.23 5.89
C ALA A 537 24.79 3.16 5.52
N GLY A 538 25.22 4.03 4.61
CA GLY A 538 26.64 4.29 4.39
C GLY A 538 27.10 5.18 5.54
N LYS A 539 27.92 4.60 6.43
CA LYS A 539 28.69 5.27 7.50
C LYS A 539 28.78 6.78 7.32
N ALA A 540 28.37 7.53 8.34
CA ALA A 540 28.62 8.96 8.47
C ALA A 540 30.04 9.27 7.97
N ARG A 541 30.14 10.03 6.88
CA ARG A 541 31.43 10.52 6.40
C ARG A 541 31.91 11.58 7.40
N PRO A 542 33.11 11.43 7.96
CA PRO A 542 33.63 12.37 8.94
C PRO A 542 34.26 13.56 8.22
N THR A 543 33.48 14.58 7.88
CA THR A 543 34.07 15.86 7.42
C THR A 543 33.19 17.06 7.79
N GLY A 544 33.34 17.58 9.00
CA GLY A 544 32.72 18.84 9.43
C GLY A 544 33.22 19.24 10.82
N LEU A 545 34.18 20.17 10.84
CA LEU A 545 35.03 20.56 11.95
C LEU A 545 34.26 21.03 13.21
N ASP A 546 34.84 20.71 14.36
CA ASP A 546 34.53 21.09 15.74
C ASP A 546 33.07 20.99 16.22
N ALA A 547 32.85 20.22 17.29
CA ALA A 547 31.56 20.15 17.97
C ALA A 547 31.35 21.42 18.81
N TYR A 548 30.43 22.29 18.38
CA TYR A 548 30.11 23.56 19.06
C TYR A 548 28.63 23.72 19.42
N ILE A 549 27.75 22.86 18.91
CA ILE A 549 26.30 22.99 19.04
C ILE A 549 25.85 22.26 20.31
N ALA A 550 25.29 22.96 21.30
CA ALA A 550 24.86 22.32 22.54
C ALA A 550 23.75 21.29 22.29
N LEU A 551 23.91 20.08 22.83
CA LEU A 551 22.95 18.98 22.62
C LEU A 551 21.64 19.20 23.41
N GLU A 552 21.73 19.63 24.67
CA GLU A 552 20.57 19.79 25.57
C GLU A 552 19.42 20.63 24.99
N PRO A 553 19.65 21.85 24.47
CA PRO A 553 18.58 22.67 23.88
C PRO A 553 17.87 21.97 22.71
N LYS A 554 18.63 21.21 21.91
CA LYS A 554 18.11 20.48 20.75
C LYS A 554 17.30 19.25 21.14
N LEU A 555 17.66 18.60 22.25
CA LEU A 555 16.84 17.51 22.81
C LEU A 555 15.51 18.02 23.33
N VAL A 556 15.49 19.18 24.00
CA VAL A 556 14.25 19.81 24.48
C VAL A 556 13.36 20.22 23.31
N GLU A 557 13.91 20.88 22.29
CA GLU A 557 13.19 21.29 21.08
C GLU A 557 12.59 20.08 20.34
N ALA A 558 13.37 18.99 20.21
CA ALA A 558 12.91 17.75 19.59
C ALA A 558 11.82 17.05 20.41
N ASN A 559 11.98 17.00 21.73
CA ASN A 559 10.99 16.39 22.61
C ASN A 559 9.68 17.20 22.59
N ASP A 560 9.74 18.53 22.70
CA ASP A 560 8.56 19.40 22.63
C ASP A 560 7.82 19.27 21.30
N LEU A 561 8.55 19.08 20.20
CA LEU A 561 7.95 18.82 18.89
C LEU A 561 7.26 17.44 18.87
N LEU A 562 7.91 16.38 19.35
CA LEU A 562 7.37 15.03 19.31
C LEU A 562 6.20 14.81 20.28
N VAL A 563 6.25 15.40 21.48
CA VAL A 563 5.20 15.28 22.52
C VAL A 563 3.83 15.68 21.96
N ARG A 564 3.80 16.69 21.09
CA ARG A 564 2.56 17.20 20.45
C ARG A 564 1.87 16.16 19.56
N TYR A 565 2.62 15.24 18.98
CA TYR A 565 2.10 14.29 17.97
C TYR A 565 2.09 12.83 18.45
N LEU A 566 3.00 12.44 19.35
CA LEU A 566 3.23 11.06 19.78
C LEU A 566 2.86 10.78 21.25
N GLY A 567 2.65 11.83 22.06
CA GLY A 567 2.52 11.74 23.52
C GLY A 567 3.88 11.71 24.24
N ALA A 568 3.90 12.08 25.53
CA ALA A 568 5.13 12.32 26.28
C ALA A 568 6.08 11.11 26.37
N ASP A 569 5.56 9.94 26.78
CA ASP A 569 6.38 8.74 26.98
C ASP A 569 7.04 8.24 25.68
N LYS A 570 6.31 8.30 24.56
CA LYS A 570 6.82 7.88 23.25
C LYS A 570 7.79 8.89 22.65
N ALA A 571 7.60 10.18 22.92
CA ALA A 571 8.50 11.23 22.49
C ALA A 571 9.87 11.05 23.14
N GLU A 572 9.90 10.81 24.46
CA GLU A 572 11.14 10.57 25.19
C GLU A 572 11.88 9.31 24.69
N GLU A 573 11.15 8.20 24.49
CA GLU A 573 11.72 6.96 23.91
C GLU A 573 12.30 7.18 22.50
N ALA A 574 11.62 7.95 21.67
CA ALA A 574 12.07 8.25 20.31
C ALA A 574 13.33 9.12 20.30
N VAL A 575 13.40 10.16 21.15
CA VAL A 575 14.59 11.02 21.28
C VAL A 575 15.78 10.20 21.78
N LEU A 576 15.60 9.38 22.82
CA LEU A 576 16.64 8.50 23.36
C LEU A 576 17.18 7.53 22.30
N ARG A 577 16.29 6.95 21.51
CA ARG A 577 16.68 6.04 20.42
C ARG A 577 17.46 6.75 19.33
N ILE A 578 17.05 7.96 18.94
CA ILE A 578 17.78 8.77 17.95
C ILE A 578 19.18 9.10 18.48
N THR A 579 19.32 9.49 19.75
CA THR A 579 20.63 9.80 20.35
C THR A 579 21.55 8.59 20.45
N ASP A 580 20.99 7.40 20.73
CA ASP A 580 21.74 6.15 20.77
C ASP A 580 22.19 5.70 19.38
N ASP A 581 21.31 5.77 18.38
CA ASP A 581 21.59 5.41 16.99
C ASP A 581 22.69 6.32 16.39
N LEU A 582 22.71 7.60 16.78
CA LEU A 582 23.75 8.56 16.40
C LEU A 582 25.04 8.46 17.21
N GLN A 583 25.06 7.64 18.27
CA GLN A 583 26.18 7.54 19.22
C GLN A 583 26.58 8.89 19.82
N VAL A 584 25.58 9.75 20.07
CA VAL A 584 25.75 11.08 20.70
C VAL A 584 25.27 11.11 22.15
N SER A 585 24.72 9.99 22.65
CA SER A 585 24.35 9.82 24.05
C SER A 585 25.52 10.15 24.99
N GLY A 586 25.36 11.22 25.77
CA GLY A 586 26.38 11.71 26.71
C GLY A 586 27.40 12.72 26.16
N LYS A 587 27.29 13.14 24.88
CA LYS A 587 28.10 14.25 24.34
C LYS A 587 27.49 15.61 24.71
N PRO A 588 28.27 16.59 25.19
CA PRO A 588 27.75 17.93 25.47
C PRO A 588 27.52 18.77 24.20
N TYR A 589 28.25 18.49 23.12
CA TYR A 589 28.19 19.22 21.87
C TYR A 589 28.07 18.29 20.65
N LEU A 590 27.29 18.73 19.66
CA LEU A 590 27.13 18.14 18.34
C LEU A 590 27.97 18.90 17.30
N THR A 591 28.44 18.16 16.30
CA THR A 591 28.89 18.73 15.02
C THR A 591 27.69 19.10 14.15
N ILE A 592 27.91 19.97 13.16
CA ILE A 592 26.87 20.37 12.20
C ILE A 592 26.33 19.17 11.37
N ILE A 593 27.15 18.14 11.14
CA ILE A 593 26.73 16.90 10.46
C ILE A 593 25.84 16.06 11.38
N GLU A 594 26.26 15.87 12.63
CA GLU A 594 25.44 15.14 13.61
C GLU A 594 24.10 15.85 13.86
N LEU A 595 24.08 17.19 13.87
CA LEU A 595 22.84 17.97 13.94
C LEU A 595 21.95 17.75 12.71
N MET A 596 22.53 17.75 11.50
CA MET A 596 21.78 17.51 10.27
C MET A 596 21.18 16.10 10.23
N GLU A 597 21.94 15.08 10.65
CA GLU A 597 21.45 13.70 10.76
C GLU A 597 20.44 13.54 11.90
N PHE A 598 20.62 14.22 13.04
CA PHE A 598 19.64 14.27 14.13
C PHE A 598 18.30 14.80 13.64
N HIS A 599 18.30 15.94 12.94
CA HIS A 599 17.06 16.47 12.35
C HIS A 599 16.50 15.53 11.28
N ARG A 600 17.34 14.93 10.43
CA ARG A 600 16.87 13.94 9.43
C ARG A 600 16.17 12.76 10.10
N MET A 601 16.72 12.24 11.20
CA MET A 601 16.13 11.15 11.97
C MET A 601 14.85 11.57 12.71
N LEU A 602 14.82 12.79 13.27
CA LEU A 602 13.65 13.35 13.92
C LEU A 602 12.49 13.52 12.92
N GLU A 603 12.78 14.08 11.74
CA GLU A 603 11.83 14.19 10.63
C GLU A 603 11.34 12.81 10.19
N HIS A 604 12.23 11.82 10.17
CA HIS A 604 11.90 10.44 9.81
C HIS A 604 10.94 9.77 10.81
N VAL A 605 11.08 10.06 12.12
CA VAL A 605 10.14 9.59 13.15
C VAL A 605 8.78 10.28 13.01
N LEU A 606 8.77 11.62 12.85
CA LEU A 606 7.54 12.38 12.61
C LEU A 606 6.82 11.91 11.34
N ALA A 607 7.56 11.69 10.26
CA ALA A 607 7.01 11.23 8.98
C ALA A 607 6.26 9.90 9.11
N GLY A 608 6.71 9.01 10.00
CA GLY A 608 6.01 7.76 10.30
C GLY A 608 4.62 7.97 10.91
N SER A 609 4.45 9.02 11.73
CA SER A 609 3.20 9.29 12.44
C SER A 609 2.23 10.19 11.67
N ILE A 610 2.74 11.28 11.08
CA ILE A 610 1.92 12.33 10.46
C ILE A 610 2.09 12.45 8.92
N GLY A 611 2.92 11.61 8.31
CA GLY A 611 3.22 11.64 6.87
C GLY A 611 4.39 12.57 6.53
N SER A 612 5.10 12.29 5.42
CA SER A 612 6.38 12.95 5.10
C SER A 612 6.24 14.46 4.82
N ALA A 613 5.13 14.89 4.22
CA ALA A 613 4.89 16.30 3.91
C ALA A 613 4.56 17.14 5.16
N SER A 614 3.71 16.62 6.05
CA SER A 614 3.35 17.27 7.31
C SER A 614 4.55 17.31 8.27
N ALA A 615 5.33 16.23 8.35
CA ALA A 615 6.55 16.18 9.15
C ALA A 615 7.58 17.24 8.74
N HIS A 616 7.78 17.44 7.43
CA HIS A 616 8.69 18.47 6.93
C HIS A 616 8.26 19.88 7.35
N THR A 617 6.96 20.16 7.24
CA THR A 617 6.39 21.47 7.60
C THR A 617 6.52 21.73 9.11
N ALA A 618 6.20 20.74 9.94
CA ALA A 618 6.35 20.82 11.39
C ALA A 618 7.81 21.06 11.83
N MET A 619 8.77 20.46 11.11
CA MET A 619 10.20 20.68 11.33
C MET A 619 10.63 22.11 10.92
N GLU A 620 10.21 22.60 9.75
CA GLU A 620 10.56 23.96 9.28
C GLU A 620 10.00 25.08 10.19
N GLU A 621 8.81 24.89 10.75
CA GLU A 621 8.16 25.93 11.56
C GLU A 621 8.70 26.04 12.99
N ARG A 622 9.19 24.94 13.56
CA ARG A 622 9.61 24.89 14.97
C ARG A 622 11.10 24.77 15.21
N ILE A 623 11.86 24.22 14.26
CA ILE A 623 13.29 24.07 14.46
C ILE A 623 14.00 25.38 14.15
N THR A 624 14.59 25.93 15.18
CA THR A 624 15.32 27.19 15.12
C THR A 624 16.80 26.93 14.85
N TYR A 625 17.32 27.52 13.78
CA TYR A 625 18.76 27.52 13.49
C TYR A 625 19.39 28.82 13.95
N THR A 626 20.54 28.75 14.61
CA THR A 626 21.35 29.96 14.84
C THR A 626 21.93 30.46 13.50
N GLU A 627 22.27 31.76 13.38
CA GLU A 627 22.87 32.30 12.14
C GLU A 627 24.14 31.54 11.73
N ARG A 628 24.91 31.06 12.71
CA ARG A 628 26.11 30.24 12.52
C ARG A 628 25.76 28.84 11.99
N GLU A 629 24.77 28.17 12.59
CA GLU A 629 24.30 26.86 12.12
C GLU A 629 23.75 26.93 10.69
N ALA A 630 22.95 27.95 10.39
CA ALA A 630 22.38 28.15 9.06
C ALA A 630 23.45 28.40 7.99
N ALA A 631 24.51 29.17 8.33
CA ALA A 631 25.65 29.40 7.45
C ALA A 631 26.46 28.12 7.21
N ASP A 632 26.72 27.33 8.26
CA ASP A 632 27.48 26.08 8.17
C ASP A 632 26.71 24.98 7.42
N LEU A 633 25.39 24.87 7.64
CA LEU A 633 24.49 24.00 6.86
C LEU A 633 24.52 24.38 5.37
N LYS A 634 24.46 25.68 5.06
CA LYS A 634 24.53 26.17 3.68
C LYS A 634 25.89 25.90 3.03
N ALA A 635 26.98 26.02 3.80
CA ALA A 635 28.32 25.70 3.35
C ALA A 635 28.48 24.20 3.06
N LEU A 636 28.05 23.33 3.97
CA LEU A 636 28.02 21.87 3.76
C LEU A 636 27.19 21.48 2.54
N TYR A 637 26.00 22.06 2.39
CA TYR A 637 25.13 21.80 1.25
C TYR A 637 25.81 22.22 -0.07
N SER A 638 26.49 23.36 -0.09
CA SER A 638 27.24 23.81 -1.27
C SER A 638 28.39 22.88 -1.62
N HIS A 639 29.07 22.32 -0.62
CA HIS A 639 30.19 21.40 -0.79
C HIS A 639 29.72 20.04 -1.33
N ILE A 640 28.64 19.49 -0.76
CA ILE A 640 28.00 18.24 -1.21
C ILE A 640 27.48 18.37 -2.65
N VAL A 641 26.86 19.50 -2.98
CA VAL A 641 26.36 19.76 -4.34
C VAL A 641 27.50 19.87 -5.35
N ASN A 642 28.60 20.52 -4.98
CA ASN A 642 29.78 20.63 -5.84
C ASN A 642 30.47 19.26 -6.05
N GLU A 643 30.58 18.42 -5.02
CA GLU A 643 31.09 17.05 -5.16
C GLU A 643 30.19 16.17 -6.04
N LEU A 644 28.86 16.23 -5.84
CA LEU A 644 27.90 15.51 -6.68
C LEU A 644 27.92 15.98 -8.13
N GLN A 645 28.12 17.28 -8.37
CA GLN A 645 28.30 17.82 -9.72
C GLN A 645 29.66 17.45 -10.32
N GLY A 646 30.70 17.34 -9.50
CA GLY A 646 32.02 16.84 -9.88
C GLY A 646 31.98 15.38 -10.30
N GLN A 647 31.30 14.52 -9.54
CA GLN A 647 31.08 13.11 -9.92
C GLN A 647 30.27 12.97 -11.21
N VAL A 648 29.23 13.79 -11.41
CA VAL A 648 28.43 13.75 -12.66
C VAL A 648 29.22 14.25 -13.88
N ARG A 649 30.15 15.19 -13.70
CA ARG A 649 31.07 15.63 -14.77
C ARG A 649 32.12 14.57 -15.11
N ALA A 650 32.56 13.78 -14.13
CA ALA A 650 33.43 12.64 -14.37
C ALA A 650 32.70 11.53 -15.16
N ASP A 651 31.47 11.16 -14.76
CA ASP A 651 30.63 10.21 -15.50
C ASP A 651 30.29 10.69 -16.93
N GLN A 652 30.09 11.99 -17.14
CA GLN A 652 29.82 12.55 -18.48
C GLN A 652 31.06 12.71 -19.36
N ALA A 653 32.25 12.83 -18.77
CA ALA A 653 33.51 12.82 -19.51
C ALA A 653 33.90 11.41 -19.98
N GLU A 654 33.43 10.36 -19.29
CA GLU A 654 33.62 8.95 -19.67
C GLU A 654 32.76 8.52 -20.88
N GLU A 655 31.61 9.16 -21.14
CA GLU A 655 30.74 8.80 -22.27
C GLU A 655 31.10 9.51 -23.60
N GLY A 656 32.16 10.33 -23.63
CA GLY A 656 32.31 11.32 -24.69
C GLY A 656 33.71 11.56 -25.24
N THR A 657 34.53 10.55 -25.54
CA THR A 657 35.54 10.66 -26.63
C THR A 657 36.16 9.31 -27.02
N LEU A 658 36.40 9.14 -28.33
CA LEU A 658 36.96 7.97 -29.00
C LEU A 658 38.27 7.44 -28.39
N GLY A 659 38.35 6.11 -28.19
CA GLY A 659 39.62 5.43 -27.88
C GLY A 659 39.49 3.96 -27.43
N GLY A 660 38.61 3.16 -28.03
CA GLY A 660 38.29 1.80 -27.55
C GLY A 660 39.47 0.82 -27.42
N TYR A 661 40.62 1.09 -28.04
CA TYR A 661 41.84 0.28 -27.85
C TYR A 661 42.78 0.80 -26.75
N GLN A 662 42.83 2.11 -26.51
CA GLN A 662 43.59 2.69 -25.38
C GLN A 662 42.88 2.46 -24.04
N PHE A 663 41.55 2.44 -24.06
CA PHE A 663 40.75 2.17 -22.86
C PHE A 663 40.90 0.72 -22.36
N LEU A 664 40.98 -0.26 -23.27
CA LEU A 664 41.23 -1.65 -22.90
C LEU A 664 42.63 -1.83 -22.30
N ASP A 665 43.64 -1.15 -22.84
CA ASP A 665 45.01 -1.21 -22.34
C ASP A 665 45.15 -0.52 -20.96
N GLN A 666 44.46 0.62 -20.76
CA GLN A 666 44.38 1.28 -19.45
C GLN A 666 43.59 0.48 -18.42
N MET A 667 42.48 -0.16 -18.82
CA MET A 667 41.73 -1.05 -17.93
C MET A 667 42.55 -2.27 -17.53
N GLN A 668 43.35 -2.80 -18.46
CA GLN A 668 44.23 -3.93 -18.18
C GLN A 668 45.39 -3.52 -17.26
N SER A 669 46.00 -2.34 -17.47
CA SER A 669 47.03 -1.84 -16.56
C SER A 669 46.48 -1.51 -15.17
N GLN A 670 45.25 -0.99 -15.08
CA GLN A 670 44.58 -0.73 -13.80
C GLN A 670 44.22 -2.03 -13.07
N LEU A 671 43.84 -3.08 -13.80
CA LEU A 671 43.62 -4.40 -13.24
C LEU A 671 44.91 -5.00 -12.68
N ASP A 672 46.01 -4.90 -13.41
CA ASP A 672 47.33 -5.37 -12.96
C ASP A 672 47.82 -4.60 -11.72
N GLU A 673 47.61 -3.28 -11.68
CA GLU A 673 47.96 -2.43 -10.54
C GLU A 673 47.07 -2.74 -9.31
N MET A 674 45.78 -3.01 -9.52
CA MET A 674 44.87 -3.45 -8.47
C MET A 674 45.23 -4.85 -7.95
N GLU A 675 45.59 -5.80 -8.81
CA GLU A 675 46.05 -7.12 -8.38
C GLU A 675 47.35 -7.03 -7.58
N ALA A 676 48.30 -6.18 -8.01
CA ALA A 676 49.53 -5.91 -7.27
C ALA A 676 49.21 -5.33 -5.88
N THR A 677 48.32 -4.33 -5.80
CA THR A 677 47.91 -3.71 -4.54
C THR A 677 47.21 -4.71 -3.61
N ILE A 678 46.33 -5.56 -4.16
CA ILE A 678 45.67 -6.63 -3.38
C ILE A 678 46.70 -7.64 -2.86
N SER A 679 47.71 -7.99 -3.65
CA SER A 679 48.78 -8.90 -3.22
C SER A 679 49.62 -8.30 -2.09
N GLU A 680 49.95 -7.01 -2.18
CA GLU A 680 50.68 -6.26 -1.14
C GLU A 680 49.86 -6.15 0.15
N GLN A 681 48.56 -5.85 0.04
CA GLN A 681 47.68 -5.81 1.19
C GLN A 681 47.52 -7.18 1.86
N LYS A 682 47.42 -8.26 1.08
CA LYS A 682 47.40 -9.63 1.64
C LYS A 682 48.68 -9.98 2.39
N THR A 683 49.84 -9.60 1.86
CA THR A 683 51.13 -9.81 2.56
C THR A 683 51.17 -8.99 3.85
N ARG A 684 50.70 -7.74 3.82
CA ARG A 684 50.66 -6.88 5.00
C ARG A 684 49.68 -7.36 6.07
N ILE A 685 48.54 -7.92 5.67
CA ILE A 685 47.59 -8.57 6.58
C ILE A 685 48.25 -9.79 7.23
N SER A 686 48.91 -10.66 6.46
CA SER A 686 49.63 -11.81 7.01
C SER A 686 50.73 -11.42 7.99
N GLU A 687 51.47 -10.34 7.69
CA GLU A 687 52.49 -9.82 8.61
C GLU A 687 51.86 -9.29 9.90
N LEU A 688 50.74 -8.56 9.81
CA LEU A 688 50.00 -8.08 10.98
C LEU A 688 49.41 -9.23 11.81
N GLU A 689 48.90 -10.28 11.17
CA GLU A 689 48.42 -11.50 11.83
C GLU A 689 49.54 -12.18 12.61
N SER A 690 50.73 -12.35 12.02
CA SER A 690 51.89 -12.93 12.72
C SER A 690 52.34 -12.08 13.93
N ARG A 691 52.31 -10.75 13.82
CA ARG A 691 52.62 -9.85 14.93
C ARG A 691 51.57 -9.92 16.04
N LEU A 692 50.31 -10.11 15.67
CA LEU A 692 49.20 -10.27 16.60
C LEU A 692 49.35 -11.59 17.38
N GLU A 693 49.68 -12.69 16.69
CA GLU A 693 49.95 -13.99 17.33
C GLU A 693 51.13 -13.92 18.30
N ALA A 694 52.24 -13.28 17.91
CA ALA A 694 53.38 -13.09 18.80
C ALA A 694 53.02 -12.28 20.07
N ARG A 695 52.21 -11.23 19.91
CA ARG A 695 51.66 -10.44 21.04
C ARG A 695 50.76 -11.28 21.94
N TYR A 696 49.92 -12.14 21.37
CA TYR A 696 49.08 -13.04 22.17
C TYR A 696 49.92 -14.03 22.98
N GLU A 697 50.99 -14.57 22.40
CA GLU A 697 51.89 -15.49 23.09
C GLU A 697 52.63 -14.80 24.24
N GLU A 698 53.04 -13.55 24.05
CA GLU A 698 53.67 -12.72 25.09
C GLU A 698 52.69 -12.40 26.24
N ILE A 699 51.46 -12.00 25.92
CA ILE A 699 50.40 -11.78 26.92
C ILE A 699 50.09 -13.07 27.68
N PHE A 700 50.09 -14.21 27.00
CA PHE A 700 49.87 -15.51 27.62
C PHE A 700 50.99 -15.85 28.62
N LYS A 701 52.26 -15.62 28.27
CA LYS A 701 53.40 -15.80 29.19
C LYS A 701 53.28 -14.92 30.42
N HIS A 702 52.95 -13.63 30.26
CA HIS A 702 52.74 -12.73 31.39
C HIS A 702 51.59 -13.16 32.30
N ARG A 703 50.49 -13.68 31.75
CA ARG A 703 49.39 -14.24 32.56
C ARG A 703 49.83 -15.46 33.35
N MET A 704 50.62 -16.36 32.75
CA MET A 704 51.17 -17.52 33.43
C MET A 704 52.10 -17.13 34.58
N GLU A 705 52.99 -16.15 34.37
CA GLU A 705 53.85 -15.62 35.43
C GLU A 705 53.06 -14.96 36.56
N ALA A 706 52.08 -14.12 36.22
CA ALA A 706 51.22 -13.48 37.21
C ALA A 706 50.44 -14.52 38.05
N GLN A 707 49.98 -15.60 37.41
CA GLN A 707 49.31 -16.70 38.11
C GLN A 707 50.27 -17.47 39.02
N LYS A 708 51.50 -17.73 38.57
CA LYS A 708 52.53 -18.37 39.38
C LYS A 708 52.87 -17.52 40.62
N LEU A 709 53.07 -16.22 40.44
CA LEU A 709 53.34 -15.27 41.54
C LEU A 709 52.17 -15.20 42.53
N ARG A 710 50.91 -15.27 42.06
CA ARG A 710 49.74 -15.33 42.95
C ARG A 710 49.74 -16.59 43.82
N VAL A 711 49.99 -17.76 43.23
CA VAL A 711 50.06 -19.03 43.97
C VAL A 711 51.21 -19.01 44.97
N GLU A 712 52.37 -18.47 44.59
CA GLU A 712 53.52 -18.32 45.48
C GLU A 712 53.20 -17.38 46.65
N ASN A 713 52.54 -16.24 46.40
CA ASN A 713 52.11 -15.30 47.43
C ASN A 713 51.08 -15.93 48.39
N GLU A 714 50.12 -16.70 47.89
CA GLU A 714 49.18 -17.46 48.73
C GLU A 714 49.90 -18.51 49.58
N SER A 715 50.90 -19.20 49.03
CA SER A 715 51.69 -20.18 49.77
C SER A 715 52.53 -19.54 50.88
N LEU A 716 53.12 -18.37 50.62
CA LEU A 716 53.86 -17.59 51.61
C LEU A 716 52.93 -17.05 52.70
N ARG A 717 51.73 -16.58 52.34
CA ARG A 717 50.71 -16.17 53.31
C ARG A 717 50.29 -17.32 54.23
N ARG A 718 50.12 -18.53 53.70
CA ARG A 718 49.82 -19.71 54.52
C ARG A 718 50.95 -20.05 55.49
N ARG A 719 52.21 -19.98 55.05
CA ARG A 719 53.38 -20.19 55.93
C ARG A 719 53.50 -19.14 57.04
N LEU A 720 53.18 -17.88 56.75
CA LEU A 720 53.17 -16.81 57.77
C LEU A 720 52.07 -17.02 58.82
N VAL A 721 50.93 -17.58 58.43
CA VAL A 721 49.85 -17.93 59.38
C VAL A 721 50.27 -19.13 60.24
N ASP A 722 50.92 -20.15 59.67
CA ASP A 722 51.43 -21.30 60.42
C ASP A 722 52.62 -20.98 61.35
N GLU A 723 53.31 -19.84 61.18
CA GLU A 723 54.38 -19.38 62.10
C GLU A 723 53.87 -18.46 63.23
N THR A 724 52.57 -18.11 63.22
CA THR A 724 51.94 -17.24 64.25
C THR A 724 50.93 -17.95 65.17
N ASP A 725 50.74 -19.26 64.98
CA ASP A 725 50.12 -20.20 65.92
C ASP A 725 51.19 -21.16 66.49
#